data_AF-A0A6N2XB70-F1
#
_entry.id   AF-A0A6N2XB70-F1
#
_cell.length_a   1.000
_cell.length_b   1.000
_cell.length_c   1.000
_cell.angle_alpha   90.00
_cell.angle_beta   90.00
_cell.angle_gamma   90.00
#
_symmetry.space_group_name_H-M   'P 1'
#
loop_
_entity.id
_entity.type
_entity.pdbx_description
1 polymer ?
#
loop_
_entity_poly.entity_id
_entity_poly.type
_entity_poly.pdbx_seq_one_letter_code
_entity_poly.pdbx_strand_id
1 'polypeptide(L)'
;MFIMKSKYYRRDKVWVFAIEIPYTGDVMKDFQWLHFSDLHLKSVEGFVEGRIRQELIQCLKQEDFKKNQNLYVFITGDIVNQNGYDANQDIWIEEFVNTLGVDKDRIFWSAGNHDIRRKNSYARIIKAIREKSLTLDQLRREMEEEEKNGEGDDSDFNQLTKKRLEAYVSHYDRWFDRKITEQELNDLHQFYDLEDFQLIVINTAITSCDNKDERNLFLCSRELNSVMNQADRNKPLFVMGHHGLCFLEKEEQAEVEKLFDSSYVDVYLCGHAHEPGIRRMDHAGNDIQEITSGGGIPDQYSVFTFLYGECDSSTCRYHLTPYTYRGGRGGSGRWEKDPAVGRRFRDDKWYDLACFRNLQSHGEAESQKNVKSEEVNTPVLDLNCLAWQIPEEWDPDLDMAVPLNDKNVISLPALLLGRQERFTLFLASTIPEGLAKGLQHQSEQYMEISRTTGLQWQAPVWREYSLNDVFKTGEQGNFGRIVNISSEQMLIGNLGILLKQRMEERDNQPLIINIWSESPYFAARCAQTAMRNLIDIEKAQVLVVADMKQTIRTENEDTIRAVDQIVETYNKTDPPAEEEVLGLLDHRNRYPSQWGLLLKRHALKRNDPGWIRGFLAAAGIHEHVIQWLRAVKPEKLVVQNTLNPELHSIDKEDLEDLTWETYLLLTREPSPARNNLLNLLLEWVPESLRCAINVMEHIQDSDAMENVAYPDIARLGHAACREDYRHLFQCMKGNPVKQWVLSLNSPYGLEGVICFMNDTYRKDMVRHILCQDRSLTGDIYMQENVDYIRSLVYTNDK
;
A
#
# COMPACT_ATOMS: atom_id res chain seq x y z
N MET A 1 37.34 -37.91 -0.59
CA MET A 1 38.10 -37.63 0.65
C MET A 1 38.12 -36.11 0.81
N PHE A 2 37.09 -35.54 1.46
CA PHE A 2 36.99 -34.09 1.63
C PHE A 2 37.76 -33.69 2.90
N ILE A 3 38.72 -32.79 2.77
CA ILE A 3 39.45 -32.21 3.90
C ILE A 3 38.53 -31.14 4.50
N MET A 4 37.76 -31.50 5.52
CA MET A 4 37.03 -30.54 6.34
C MET A 4 38.02 -29.74 7.20
N LYS A 5 38.06 -28.42 7.02
CA LYS A 5 38.75 -27.52 7.96
C LYS A 5 37.72 -27.04 8.98
N SER A 6 37.82 -27.50 10.23
CA SER A 6 37.08 -26.92 11.34
C SER A 6 37.90 -25.81 11.99
N LYS A 7 37.26 -24.69 12.32
CA LYS A 7 37.82 -23.66 13.22
C LYS A 7 36.93 -23.56 14.45
N TYR A 8 37.55 -23.58 15.62
CA TYR A 8 36.87 -23.43 16.91
C TYR A 8 37.04 -22.00 17.41
N TYR A 9 35.94 -21.36 17.81
CA TYR A 9 35.98 -20.09 18.53
C TYR A 9 35.13 -20.20 19.79
N ARG A 10 35.64 -19.62 20.88
CA ARG A 10 34.97 -19.59 22.19
C ARG A 10 34.47 -18.18 22.46
N ARG A 11 33.16 -17.99 22.47
CA ARG A 11 32.49 -16.81 23.03
C ARG A 11 31.47 -17.30 24.06
N ASP A 12 31.59 -16.79 25.28
CA ASP A 12 30.57 -16.83 26.34
C ASP A 12 29.85 -18.18 26.57
N LYS A 13 30.64 -19.19 26.91
CA LYS A 13 30.20 -20.51 27.43
C LYS A 13 29.40 -21.41 26.48
N VAL A 14 29.26 -21.07 25.20
CA VAL A 14 28.68 -21.97 24.18
C VAL A 14 29.75 -22.37 23.16
N TRP A 15 29.82 -23.67 22.81
CA TRP A 15 30.64 -24.14 21.71
C TRP A 15 29.86 -23.97 20.41
N VAL A 16 30.32 -23.07 19.54
CA VAL A 16 29.73 -22.89 18.20
C VAL A 16 30.52 -23.74 17.21
N PHE A 17 29.84 -24.70 16.57
CA PHE A 17 30.37 -25.49 15.45
C PHE A 17 29.97 -24.78 14.16
N ALA A 18 30.94 -24.22 13.44
CA ALA A 18 30.75 -23.73 12.08
C ALA A 18 31.26 -24.79 11.10
N ILE A 19 30.38 -25.23 10.19
CA ILE A 19 30.74 -26.08 9.05
C ILE A 19 30.57 -25.20 7.82
N GLU A 20 31.67 -24.88 7.12
CA GLU A 20 31.59 -24.26 5.80
C GLU A 20 31.24 -25.35 4.77
N ILE A 21 30.03 -25.25 4.22
CA ILE A 21 29.61 -26.03 3.05
C ILE A 21 29.67 -25.08 1.86
N PRO A 22 30.46 -25.36 0.80
CA PRO A 22 30.48 -24.50 -0.38
C PRO A 22 29.16 -24.70 -1.15
N TYR A 23 28.32 -23.66 -1.18
CA TYR A 23 27.20 -23.58 -2.11
C TYR A 23 27.75 -23.28 -3.51
N THR A 24 27.37 -24.08 -4.50
CA THR A 24 27.79 -23.94 -5.91
C THR A 24 26.56 -23.71 -6.81
N GLY A 25 25.67 -22.79 -6.43
CA GLY A 25 24.79 -22.11 -7.38
C GLY A 25 25.52 -20.88 -7.92
N ASP A 26 25.37 -20.55 -9.20
CA ASP A 26 26.01 -19.39 -9.81
C ASP A 26 25.62 -18.12 -9.04
N VAL A 27 26.56 -17.63 -8.24
CA VAL A 27 26.39 -16.38 -7.50
C VAL A 27 26.43 -15.27 -8.53
N MET A 28 25.37 -14.45 -8.56
CA MET A 28 25.32 -13.19 -9.32
C MET A 28 26.68 -12.50 -9.23
N LYS A 29 27.26 -12.08 -10.36
CA LYS A 29 28.54 -11.37 -10.35
C LYS A 29 28.30 -9.88 -10.20
N ASP A 30 29.28 -9.18 -9.63
CA ASP A 30 29.31 -7.73 -9.70
C ASP A 30 29.24 -7.31 -11.17
N PHE A 31 28.39 -6.33 -11.45
CA PHE A 31 28.25 -5.79 -12.79
C PHE A 31 28.09 -4.27 -12.73
N GLN A 32 28.38 -3.64 -13.86
CA GLN A 32 28.41 -2.20 -14.03
C GLN A 32 27.52 -1.86 -15.22
N TRP A 33 26.96 -0.66 -15.25
CA TRP A 33 26.30 -0.20 -16.46
C TRP A 33 26.51 1.28 -16.74
N LEU A 34 26.41 1.64 -18.00
CA LEU A 34 26.25 3.01 -18.45
C LEU A 34 24.83 3.19 -18.97
N HIS A 35 24.15 4.24 -18.56
CA HIS A 35 22.80 4.59 -19.00
C HIS A 35 22.84 5.94 -19.70
N PHE A 36 22.59 5.89 -21.01
CA PHE A 36 22.47 7.05 -21.90
C PHE A 36 21.02 7.21 -22.35
N SER A 37 20.63 8.45 -22.67
CA SER A 37 19.36 8.75 -23.32
C SER A 37 19.49 10.00 -24.17
N ASP A 38 18.58 10.16 -25.14
CA ASP A 38 18.33 11.45 -25.80
C ASP A 38 19.61 12.07 -26.40
N LEU A 39 20.39 11.28 -27.14
CA LEU A 39 21.61 11.75 -27.80
C LEU A 39 21.32 12.73 -28.94
N HIS A 40 20.13 12.62 -29.57
CA HIS A 40 19.60 13.53 -30.60
C HIS A 40 20.61 13.91 -31.69
N LEU A 41 21.31 12.92 -32.26
CA LEU A 41 22.28 13.12 -33.33
C LEU A 41 21.63 13.75 -34.57
N LYS A 42 22.28 14.77 -35.13
CA LYS A 42 21.81 15.52 -36.30
C LYS A 42 22.77 15.32 -37.47
N SER A 43 22.25 15.41 -38.69
CA SER A 43 23.05 15.31 -39.93
C SER A 43 24.18 16.32 -40.02
N VAL A 44 23.94 17.52 -39.50
CA VAL A 44 24.94 18.57 -39.36
C VAL A 44 24.85 19.08 -37.94
N GLU A 45 25.92 18.88 -37.19
CA GLU A 45 26.00 19.32 -35.80
C GLU A 45 26.42 20.79 -35.73
N GLY A 46 25.86 21.51 -34.75
CA GLY A 46 26.39 22.81 -34.36
C GLY A 46 27.75 22.66 -33.67
N PHE A 47 28.53 23.75 -33.65
CA PHE A 47 29.87 23.75 -33.05
C PHE A 47 29.88 23.33 -31.57
N VAL A 48 28.84 23.69 -30.82
CA VAL A 48 28.73 23.39 -29.39
C VAL A 48 28.40 21.91 -29.19
N GLU A 49 27.38 21.40 -29.87
CA GLU A 49 26.94 20.01 -29.78
C GLU A 49 28.05 19.04 -30.18
N GLY A 50 28.75 19.33 -31.29
CA GLY A 50 29.89 18.52 -31.73
C GLY A 50 31.03 18.50 -30.72
N ARG A 51 31.31 19.63 -30.06
CA ARG A 51 32.32 19.67 -29.00
C ARG A 51 31.91 18.83 -27.79
N ILE A 52 30.66 18.92 -27.33
CA ILE A 52 30.16 18.15 -26.19
C ILE A 52 30.29 16.65 -26.44
N ARG A 53 29.94 16.20 -27.65
CA ARG A 53 30.03 14.80 -28.07
C ARG A 53 31.48 14.32 -28.18
N GLN A 54 32.38 15.14 -28.70
CA GLN A 54 33.81 14.81 -28.70
C GLN A 54 34.37 14.72 -27.29
N GLU A 55 33.99 15.62 -26.39
CA GLU A 55 34.38 15.52 -24.98
C GLU A 55 33.75 14.30 -24.29
N LEU A 56 32.55 13.84 -24.70
CA LEU A 56 31.96 12.60 -24.19
C LEU A 56 32.84 11.41 -24.56
N ILE A 57 33.24 11.29 -25.83
CA ILE A 57 34.19 10.27 -26.29
C ILE A 57 35.50 10.35 -25.49
N GLN A 58 36.03 11.55 -25.24
CA GLN A 58 37.24 11.71 -24.43
C GLN A 58 37.05 11.26 -22.98
N CYS A 59 35.92 11.58 -22.37
CA CYS A 59 35.57 11.13 -21.01
C CYS A 59 35.51 9.60 -20.94
N LEU A 60 34.82 8.95 -21.88
CA LEU A 60 34.72 7.49 -21.96
C LEU A 60 36.08 6.81 -22.20
N LYS A 61 37.03 7.48 -22.87
CA LYS A 61 38.42 6.99 -23.04
C LYS A 61 39.27 7.15 -21.78
N GLN A 62 38.97 8.14 -20.94
CA GLN A 62 39.79 8.51 -19.77
C GLN A 62 39.33 7.82 -18.48
N GLU A 63 38.02 7.66 -18.30
CA GLU A 63 37.45 7.04 -17.12
C GLU A 63 37.51 5.51 -17.21
N ASP A 64 37.85 4.86 -16.10
CA ASP A 64 37.89 3.41 -16.01
C ASP A 64 36.54 2.86 -15.53
N PHE A 65 35.61 2.72 -16.47
CA PHE A 65 34.29 2.13 -16.23
C PHE A 65 34.28 0.59 -16.20
N LYS A 66 35.43 -0.06 -16.46
CA LYS A 66 35.52 -1.52 -16.69
C LYS A 66 36.23 -2.26 -15.55
N LYS A 67 36.25 -1.69 -14.35
CA LYS A 67 36.99 -2.23 -13.19
C LYS A 67 36.79 -3.75 -12.98
N ASN A 68 35.59 -4.27 -13.25
CA ASN A 68 35.22 -5.68 -13.06
C ASN A 68 34.98 -6.47 -14.36
N GLN A 69 35.27 -5.89 -15.54
CA GLN A 69 35.04 -6.47 -16.87
C GLN A 69 33.58 -6.82 -17.23
N ASN A 70 32.62 -6.49 -16.37
CA ASN A 70 31.20 -6.82 -16.55
C ASN A 70 30.35 -5.57 -16.74
N LEU A 71 30.57 -4.87 -17.85
CA LEU A 71 29.92 -3.59 -18.17
C LEU A 71 28.81 -3.77 -19.21
N TYR A 72 27.61 -3.31 -18.89
CA TYR A 72 26.44 -3.22 -19.75
C TYR A 72 26.20 -1.77 -20.21
N VAL A 73 25.55 -1.58 -21.35
CA VAL A 73 25.23 -0.24 -21.85
C VAL A 73 23.76 -0.18 -22.23
N PHE A 74 23.03 0.69 -21.56
CA PHE A 74 21.61 0.96 -21.84
C PHE A 74 21.47 2.31 -22.53
N ILE A 75 20.77 2.32 -23.65
CA ILE A 75 20.39 3.52 -24.39
C ILE A 75 18.87 3.59 -24.41
N THR A 76 18.28 4.46 -23.59
CA THR A 76 16.81 4.58 -23.43
C THR A 76 16.18 5.49 -24.50
N GLY A 77 16.55 5.30 -25.76
CA GLY A 77 15.95 5.97 -26.90
C GLY A 77 16.51 7.34 -27.26
N ASP A 78 15.99 7.84 -28.37
CA ASP A 78 16.30 9.12 -29.01
C ASP A 78 17.79 9.28 -29.32
N ILE A 79 18.37 8.27 -30.00
CA ILE A 79 19.72 8.36 -30.55
C ILE A 79 19.75 9.42 -31.66
N VAL A 80 18.77 9.40 -32.57
CA VAL A 80 18.73 10.32 -33.72
C VAL A 80 17.64 11.38 -33.56
N ASN A 81 17.89 12.57 -34.09
CA ASN A 81 16.87 13.60 -34.11
C ASN A 81 15.88 13.38 -35.27
N GLN A 82 14.60 13.16 -34.94
CA GLN A 82 13.47 13.09 -35.88
C GLN A 82 13.64 12.05 -37.01
N ASN A 83 14.17 10.87 -36.69
CA ASN A 83 14.33 9.74 -37.61
C ASN A 83 15.22 10.12 -38.82
N GLY A 84 16.17 11.05 -38.60
CA GLY A 84 17.11 11.56 -39.60
C GLY A 84 18.40 10.76 -39.67
N TYR A 85 18.31 9.45 -39.93
CA TYR A 85 19.48 8.57 -40.08
C TYR A 85 20.30 8.94 -41.34
N ASP A 86 21.60 9.13 -41.18
CA ASP A 86 22.58 9.38 -42.23
C ASP A 86 24.00 8.92 -41.85
N ALA A 87 24.94 9.07 -42.79
CA ALA A 87 26.30 8.56 -42.66
C ALA A 87 27.11 9.23 -41.55
N ASN A 88 26.79 10.48 -41.15
CA ASN A 88 27.54 11.15 -40.09
C ASN A 88 27.18 10.58 -38.72
N GLN A 89 25.92 10.19 -38.47
CA GLN A 89 25.57 9.50 -37.23
C GLN A 89 26.20 8.10 -37.20
N ASP A 90 26.24 7.39 -38.33
CA ASP A 90 26.90 6.08 -38.43
C ASP A 90 28.37 6.16 -37.96
N ILE A 91 29.12 7.15 -38.45
CA ILE A 91 30.53 7.36 -38.08
C ILE A 91 30.68 7.64 -36.58
N TRP A 92 29.83 8.52 -36.03
CA TRP A 92 29.93 8.89 -34.63
C TRP A 92 29.53 7.73 -33.70
N ILE A 93 28.45 7.00 -34.04
CA ILE A 93 28.01 5.83 -33.27
C ILE A 93 29.06 4.72 -33.32
N GLU A 94 29.71 4.51 -34.46
CA GLU A 94 30.82 3.57 -34.56
C GLU A 94 31.99 3.98 -33.64
N GLU A 95 32.38 5.26 -33.62
CA GLU A 95 33.39 5.73 -32.68
C GLU A 95 32.94 5.58 -31.21
N PHE A 96 31.69 5.89 -30.90
CA PHE A 96 31.10 5.77 -29.58
C PHE A 96 31.10 4.32 -29.08
N VAL A 97 30.58 3.38 -29.87
CA VAL A 97 30.55 1.94 -29.56
C VAL A 97 31.96 1.39 -29.40
N ASN A 98 32.89 1.73 -30.30
CA ASN A 98 34.29 1.32 -30.19
C ASN A 98 34.96 1.88 -28.94
N THR A 99 34.59 3.09 -28.53
CA THR A 99 35.11 3.74 -27.32
C THR A 99 34.57 3.09 -26.04
N LEU A 100 33.29 2.70 -26.01
CA LEU A 100 32.72 1.93 -24.91
C LEU A 100 33.51 0.63 -24.70
N GLY A 101 33.96 -0.01 -25.79
CA GLY A 101 34.80 -1.21 -25.78
C GLY A 101 34.24 -2.35 -24.95
N VAL A 102 32.91 -2.49 -24.96
CA VAL A 102 32.15 -3.63 -24.46
C VAL A 102 31.76 -4.50 -25.66
N ASP A 103 31.49 -5.78 -25.41
CA ASP A 103 30.91 -6.63 -26.44
C ASP A 103 29.54 -6.09 -26.83
N LYS A 104 29.25 -6.11 -28.14
CA LYS A 104 28.08 -5.40 -28.67
C LYS A 104 26.75 -6.02 -28.22
N ASP A 105 26.75 -7.30 -27.86
CA ASP A 105 25.60 -8.00 -27.28
C ASP A 105 25.23 -7.52 -25.86
N ARG A 106 26.12 -6.76 -25.21
CA ARG A 106 25.89 -6.07 -23.93
C ARG A 106 25.39 -4.64 -24.08
N ILE A 107 25.12 -4.20 -25.32
CA ILE A 107 24.53 -2.90 -25.63
C ILE A 107 23.04 -3.12 -25.95
N PHE A 108 22.20 -2.42 -25.20
CA PHE A 108 20.74 -2.48 -25.33
C PHE A 108 20.19 -1.10 -25.63
N TRP A 109 19.38 -1.01 -26.68
CA TRP A 109 18.70 0.19 -27.12
C TRP A 109 17.18 -0.04 -27.07
N SER A 110 16.43 0.90 -26.49
CA SER A 110 14.97 0.98 -26.65
C SER A 110 14.62 2.10 -27.63
N ALA A 111 13.57 1.92 -28.43
CA ALA A 111 13.15 2.95 -29.38
C ALA A 111 12.59 4.17 -28.65
N GLY A 112 13.12 5.36 -28.96
CA GLY A 112 12.52 6.64 -28.58
C GLY A 112 11.54 7.18 -29.62
N ASN A 113 10.81 8.23 -29.27
CA ASN A 113 9.82 8.83 -30.18
C ASN A 113 10.45 9.58 -31.36
N HIS A 114 11.75 9.89 -31.30
CA HIS A 114 12.53 10.43 -32.41
C HIS A 114 13.24 9.34 -33.22
N ASP A 115 13.38 8.12 -32.71
CA ASP A 115 14.03 7.02 -33.44
C ASP A 115 13.12 6.33 -34.47
N ILE A 116 11.80 6.57 -34.36
CA ILE A 116 10.77 5.93 -35.17
C ILE A 116 10.14 6.88 -36.18
N ARG A 117 9.64 6.32 -37.29
CA ARG A 117 9.05 7.12 -38.35
C ARG A 117 7.68 7.67 -37.95
N ARG A 118 7.44 8.96 -38.25
CA ARG A 118 6.11 9.61 -38.13
C ARG A 118 5.49 9.76 -39.53
N LYS A 119 4.29 9.21 -39.74
CA LYS A 119 3.47 9.36 -40.96
C LYS A 119 2.02 9.62 -40.56
N ASN A 120 1.27 10.30 -41.44
CA ASN A 120 -0.15 10.56 -41.24
C ASN A 120 -1.00 9.27 -41.07
N SER A 121 -0.59 8.16 -41.70
CA SER A 121 -1.27 6.87 -41.55
C SER A 121 -1.27 6.38 -40.10
N TYR A 122 -0.16 6.55 -39.37
CA TYR A 122 -0.04 6.16 -37.97
C TYR A 122 -0.87 7.08 -37.06
N ALA A 123 -0.90 8.37 -37.35
CA ALA A 123 -1.64 9.35 -36.55
C ALA A 123 -3.14 9.02 -36.46
N ARG A 124 -3.74 8.48 -37.53
CA ARG A 124 -5.13 8.00 -37.51
C ARG A 124 -5.33 6.87 -36.49
N ILE A 125 -4.47 5.87 -36.52
CA ILE A 125 -4.56 4.67 -35.66
C ILE A 125 -4.29 5.06 -34.20
N ILE A 126 -3.24 5.84 -33.95
CA ILE A 126 -2.87 6.31 -32.61
C ILE A 126 -3.98 7.18 -32.02
N LYS A 127 -4.60 8.05 -32.83
CA LYS A 127 -5.75 8.84 -32.38
C LYS A 127 -6.91 7.93 -31.97
N ALA A 128 -7.21 6.90 -32.75
CA ALA A 128 -8.26 5.93 -32.41
C ALA A 128 -7.97 5.19 -31.09
N ILE A 129 -6.69 4.87 -30.82
CA ILE A 129 -6.22 4.28 -29.56
C ILE A 129 -6.39 5.26 -28.39
N ARG A 130 -5.95 6.51 -28.55
CA ARG A 130 -6.11 7.56 -27.53
C ARG A 130 -7.56 7.86 -27.19
N GLU A 131 -8.44 7.81 -28.18
CA GLU A 131 -9.90 7.97 -28.02
C GLU A 131 -10.57 6.70 -27.49
N LYS A 132 -9.81 5.62 -27.21
CA LYS A 132 -10.29 4.31 -26.73
C LYS A 132 -11.32 3.65 -27.65
N SER A 133 -11.32 4.05 -28.93
CA SER A 133 -12.17 3.45 -29.98
C SER A 133 -11.55 2.20 -30.59
N LEU A 134 -10.25 1.98 -30.34
CA LEU A 134 -9.45 0.85 -30.79
C LEU A 134 -8.41 0.53 -29.71
N THR A 135 -8.01 -0.73 -29.57
CA THR A 135 -6.90 -1.11 -28.68
C THR A 135 -5.78 -1.80 -29.45
N LEU A 136 -4.55 -1.76 -28.92
CA LEU A 136 -3.41 -2.49 -29.49
C LEU A 136 -3.70 -4.01 -29.53
N ASP A 137 -4.41 -4.52 -28.54
CA ASP A 137 -4.84 -5.92 -28.49
C ASP A 137 -5.83 -6.32 -29.60
N GLN A 138 -6.75 -5.42 -29.94
CA GLN A 138 -7.67 -5.63 -31.06
C GLN A 138 -6.90 -5.67 -32.37
N LEU A 139 -6.03 -4.68 -32.59
CA LEU A 139 -5.16 -4.62 -33.77
C LEU A 139 -4.30 -5.88 -33.94
N ARG A 140 -3.74 -6.41 -32.84
CA ARG A 140 -2.96 -7.65 -32.87
C ARG A 140 -3.79 -8.84 -33.33
N ARG A 141 -5.01 -8.99 -32.81
CA ARG A 141 -5.91 -10.10 -33.20
C ARG A 141 -6.36 -9.98 -34.65
N GLU A 142 -6.68 -8.77 -35.11
CA GLU A 142 -7.03 -8.50 -36.50
C GLU A 142 -5.88 -8.89 -37.44
N MET A 143 -4.65 -8.49 -37.10
CA MET A 143 -3.44 -8.89 -37.85
C MET A 143 -3.26 -10.42 -37.86
N GLU A 144 -3.41 -11.11 -36.73
CA GLU A 144 -3.31 -12.59 -36.64
C GLU A 144 -4.39 -13.30 -37.49
N GLU A 145 -5.54 -12.69 -37.72
CA GLU A 145 -6.59 -13.19 -38.61
C GLU A 145 -6.29 -12.90 -40.08
N GLU A 146 -5.84 -11.68 -40.40
CA GLU A 146 -5.43 -11.28 -41.75
C GLU A 146 -4.22 -12.09 -42.25
N GLU A 147 -3.28 -12.42 -41.36
CA GLU A 147 -2.11 -13.24 -41.68
C GLU A 147 -2.50 -14.66 -42.11
N LYS A 148 -3.53 -15.26 -41.49
CA LYS A 148 -4.10 -16.56 -41.92
C LYS A 148 -4.66 -16.53 -43.34
N ASN A 149 -5.10 -15.34 -43.79
CA ASN A 149 -5.63 -15.12 -45.13
C ASN A 149 -4.57 -14.63 -46.13
N GLY A 150 -3.31 -14.45 -45.70
CA GLY A 150 -2.21 -13.95 -46.52
C GLY A 150 -2.19 -12.42 -46.70
N GLU A 151 -2.93 -11.67 -45.89
CA GLU A 151 -3.09 -10.21 -45.99
C GLU A 151 -2.46 -9.43 -44.81
N GLY A 152 -1.91 -10.13 -43.80
CA GLY A 152 -1.47 -9.52 -42.54
C GLY A 152 -0.35 -8.48 -42.65
N ASP A 153 0.48 -8.48 -43.69
CA ASP A 153 1.62 -7.55 -43.84
C ASP A 153 1.18 -6.08 -43.99
N ASP A 154 -0.03 -5.84 -44.49
CA ASP A 154 -0.61 -4.49 -44.64
C ASP A 154 -1.52 -4.06 -43.47
N SER A 155 -1.71 -4.91 -42.46
CA SER A 155 -2.52 -4.64 -41.27
C SER A 155 -2.12 -3.34 -40.53
N ASP A 156 -3.09 -2.72 -39.85
CA ASP A 156 -2.84 -1.51 -39.04
C ASP A 156 -1.85 -1.80 -37.88
N PHE A 157 -1.79 -3.04 -37.36
CA PHE A 157 -0.80 -3.46 -36.37
C PHE A 157 0.62 -3.49 -36.96
N ASN A 158 0.84 -4.18 -38.10
CA ASN A 158 2.16 -4.23 -38.76
C ASN A 158 2.61 -2.86 -39.28
N GLN A 159 1.66 -1.97 -39.60
CA GLN A 159 1.97 -0.57 -39.87
C GLN A 159 2.53 0.16 -38.65
N LEU A 160 1.97 -0.06 -37.45
CA LEU A 160 2.46 0.55 -36.21
C LEU A 160 3.73 -0.11 -35.66
N THR A 161 3.96 -1.40 -35.91
CA THR A 161 5.14 -2.14 -35.45
C THR A 161 6.20 -2.22 -36.55
N LYS A 162 6.20 -3.26 -37.40
CA LYS A 162 7.24 -3.58 -38.40
C LYS A 162 7.61 -2.38 -39.26
N LYS A 163 6.63 -1.76 -39.93
CA LYS A 163 6.89 -0.66 -40.88
C LYS A 163 7.31 0.64 -40.21
N ARG A 164 6.91 0.85 -38.95
CA ARG A 164 7.26 2.05 -38.19
C ARG A 164 8.65 1.95 -37.57
N LEU A 165 9.02 0.75 -37.13
CA LEU A 165 10.27 0.41 -36.48
C LEU A 165 11.37 -0.01 -37.47
N GLU A 166 11.06 -0.22 -38.75
CA GLU A 166 12.00 -0.68 -39.79
C GLU A 166 13.36 0.04 -39.77
N ALA A 167 13.34 1.39 -39.71
CA ALA A 167 14.57 2.18 -39.67
C ALA A 167 15.35 1.95 -38.37
N TYR A 168 14.67 1.97 -37.23
CA TYR A 168 15.25 1.67 -35.92
C TYR A 168 15.89 0.28 -35.92
N VAL A 169 15.16 -0.76 -36.37
CA VAL A 169 15.64 -2.15 -36.40
C VAL A 169 16.87 -2.29 -37.29
N SER A 170 16.85 -1.68 -38.48
CA SER A 170 17.98 -1.74 -39.40
C SER A 170 19.25 -1.10 -38.81
N HIS A 171 19.11 -0.02 -38.04
CA HIS A 171 20.25 0.64 -37.41
C HIS A 171 20.67 -0.05 -36.11
N TYR A 172 19.78 -0.74 -35.42
CA TYR A 172 20.14 -1.56 -34.26
C TYR A 172 21.10 -2.67 -34.70
N ASP A 173 20.74 -3.40 -35.75
CA ASP A 173 21.60 -4.43 -36.35
C ASP A 173 22.94 -3.81 -36.82
N ARG A 174 22.89 -2.68 -37.53
CA ARG A 174 24.10 -2.04 -38.06
C ARG A 174 25.06 -1.54 -36.96
N TRP A 175 24.54 -0.84 -35.97
CA TRP A 175 25.36 -0.14 -34.96
C TRP A 175 25.83 -1.07 -33.85
N PHE A 176 24.97 -1.99 -33.43
CA PHE A 176 25.20 -2.85 -32.28
C PHE A 176 25.34 -4.33 -32.66
N ASP A 177 25.40 -4.68 -33.95
CA ASP A 177 25.56 -6.06 -34.44
C ASP A 177 24.55 -7.04 -33.80
N ARG A 178 23.37 -6.51 -33.49
CA ARG A 178 22.28 -7.21 -32.81
C ARG A 178 21.13 -7.37 -33.79
N LYS A 179 21.04 -8.56 -34.37
CA LYS A 179 19.91 -8.92 -35.23
C LYS A 179 18.66 -9.11 -34.41
N ILE A 180 17.72 -8.18 -34.55
CA ILE A 180 16.35 -8.37 -34.06
C ILE A 180 15.72 -9.46 -34.92
N THR A 181 15.35 -10.56 -34.27
CA THR A 181 14.69 -11.69 -34.93
C THR A 181 13.29 -11.30 -35.41
N GLU A 182 12.75 -12.06 -36.36
CA GLU A 182 11.38 -11.83 -36.85
C GLU A 182 10.33 -11.95 -35.72
N GLN A 183 10.61 -12.79 -34.72
CA GLN A 183 9.80 -12.91 -33.52
C GLN A 183 9.88 -11.65 -32.65
N GLU A 184 11.09 -11.14 -32.34
CA GLU A 184 11.27 -9.90 -31.58
C GLU A 184 10.75 -8.64 -32.31
N LEU A 185 10.59 -8.72 -33.63
CA LEU A 185 9.95 -7.70 -34.47
C LEU A 185 8.42 -7.74 -34.37
N ASN A 186 7.85 -8.92 -34.13
CA ASN A 186 6.41 -9.12 -33.93
C ASN A 186 5.99 -8.79 -32.50
N ASP A 187 6.89 -8.98 -31.54
CA ASP A 187 6.64 -8.70 -30.13
C ASP A 187 6.84 -7.20 -29.81
N LEU A 188 5.89 -6.59 -29.12
CA LEU A 188 5.96 -5.18 -28.72
C LEU A 188 7.03 -4.93 -27.64
N HIS A 189 7.38 -5.97 -26.90
CA HIS A 189 8.35 -5.93 -25.81
C HIS A 189 9.30 -7.11 -25.93
N GLN A 190 10.56 -6.90 -25.57
CA GLN A 190 11.61 -7.89 -25.72
C GLN A 190 12.08 -8.36 -24.35
N PHE A 191 12.37 -9.65 -24.21
CA PHE A 191 12.92 -10.25 -23.00
C PHE A 191 14.32 -10.81 -23.26
N TYR A 192 15.23 -10.53 -22.34
CA TYR A 192 16.61 -10.98 -22.38
C TYR A 192 17.00 -11.59 -21.03
N ASP A 193 17.29 -12.89 -21.04
CA ASP A 193 17.87 -13.59 -19.90
C ASP A 193 19.40 -13.49 -19.95
N LEU A 194 19.98 -12.48 -19.28
CA LEU A 194 21.42 -12.24 -19.26
C LEU A 194 22.08 -13.00 -18.13
N GLU A 195 23.41 -13.06 -18.12
CA GLU A 195 24.16 -13.82 -17.12
C GLU A 195 23.90 -13.30 -15.69
N ASP A 196 23.88 -11.97 -15.52
CA ASP A 196 23.87 -11.32 -14.20
C ASP A 196 22.49 -10.79 -13.76
N PHE A 197 21.61 -10.49 -14.71
CA PHE A 197 20.26 -9.97 -14.48
C PHE A 197 19.36 -10.30 -15.69
N GLN A 198 18.05 -10.12 -15.53
CA GLN A 198 17.08 -10.22 -16.62
C GLN A 198 16.65 -8.84 -17.07
N LEU A 199 16.48 -8.64 -18.38
CA LEU A 199 16.11 -7.35 -18.95
C LEU A 199 14.84 -7.48 -19.79
N ILE A 200 13.89 -6.58 -19.54
CA ILE A 200 12.73 -6.37 -20.41
C ILE A 200 12.84 -5.00 -21.07
N VAL A 201 12.80 -4.98 -22.41
CA VAL A 201 12.78 -3.74 -23.19
C VAL A 201 11.34 -3.46 -23.61
N ILE A 202 10.74 -2.42 -23.06
CA ILE A 202 9.38 -1.99 -23.39
C ILE A 202 9.38 -0.86 -24.42
N ASN A 203 8.47 -0.95 -25.39
CA ASN A 203 8.35 0.03 -26.46
C ASN A 203 7.31 1.10 -26.12
N THR A 204 7.67 2.03 -25.23
CA THR A 204 6.80 3.16 -24.88
C THR A 204 6.57 4.13 -26.05
N ALA A 205 7.42 4.12 -27.09
CA ALA A 205 7.28 4.99 -28.25
C ALA A 205 6.23 4.53 -29.28
N ILE A 206 5.70 3.30 -29.16
CA ILE A 206 4.81 2.69 -30.15
C ILE A 206 3.56 3.52 -30.45
N THR A 207 3.01 4.21 -29.45
CA THR A 207 1.83 5.09 -29.55
C THR A 207 2.16 6.59 -29.38
N SER A 208 3.45 6.94 -29.39
CA SER A 208 3.88 8.34 -29.47
C SER A 208 3.54 8.91 -30.85
N CYS A 209 3.09 10.16 -30.91
CA CYS A 209 2.73 10.80 -32.18
C CYS A 209 3.02 12.31 -32.20
N ASP A 210 2.76 13.02 -31.11
CA ASP A 210 2.74 14.48 -31.08
C ASP A 210 3.02 15.03 -29.67
N ASN A 211 2.94 16.35 -29.51
CA ASN A 211 3.22 17.00 -28.22
C ASN A 211 2.14 16.74 -27.15
N LYS A 212 1.14 15.88 -27.43
CA LYS A 212 0.14 15.43 -26.46
C LYS A 212 0.42 14.01 -25.97
N ASP A 213 1.63 13.50 -26.17
CA ASP A 213 2.03 12.17 -25.71
C ASP A 213 1.89 12.01 -24.19
N GLU A 214 2.16 13.07 -23.41
CA GLU A 214 1.98 13.06 -21.95
C GLU A 214 0.54 12.62 -21.59
N ARG A 215 0.44 11.59 -20.73
CA ARG A 215 -0.82 10.95 -20.30
C ARG A 215 -1.66 10.32 -21.41
N ASN A 216 -1.08 10.05 -22.57
CA ASN A 216 -1.80 9.51 -23.74
C ASN A 216 -1.06 8.37 -24.46
N LEU A 217 -0.02 7.79 -23.83
CA LEU A 217 0.67 6.62 -24.36
C LEU A 217 0.04 5.32 -23.86
N PHE A 218 0.04 4.30 -24.71
CA PHE A 218 -0.44 2.95 -24.44
C PHE A 218 0.66 1.94 -24.81
N LEU A 219 0.81 0.92 -23.97
CA LEU A 219 1.90 -0.05 -24.01
C LEU A 219 1.45 -1.48 -24.33
N CYS A 220 0.15 -1.76 -24.38
CA CYS A 220 -0.40 -3.12 -24.54
C CYS A 220 -0.09 -4.00 -23.31
N SER A 221 -0.60 -3.62 -22.13
CA SER A 221 -0.42 -4.32 -20.85
C SER A 221 -0.55 -5.86 -20.92
N ARG A 222 -1.43 -6.39 -21.78
CA ARG A 222 -1.63 -7.84 -21.94
C ARG A 222 -0.39 -8.54 -22.52
N GLU A 223 0.23 -7.96 -23.55
CA GLU A 223 1.44 -8.51 -24.14
C GLU A 223 2.62 -8.35 -23.18
N LEU A 224 2.70 -7.20 -22.49
CA LEU A 224 3.68 -6.99 -21.42
C LEU A 224 3.60 -8.07 -20.34
N ASN A 225 2.40 -8.41 -19.87
CA ASN A 225 2.22 -9.48 -18.89
C ASN A 225 2.77 -10.83 -19.42
N SER A 226 2.56 -11.14 -20.70
CA SER A 226 3.12 -12.37 -21.28
C SER A 226 4.65 -12.38 -21.30
N VAL A 227 5.28 -11.23 -21.55
CA VAL A 227 6.74 -11.09 -21.56
C VAL A 227 7.30 -11.15 -20.14
N MET A 228 6.65 -10.47 -19.20
CA MET A 228 7.03 -10.48 -17.78
C MET A 228 6.96 -11.89 -17.16
N ASN A 229 6.04 -12.74 -17.60
CA ASN A 229 5.95 -14.13 -17.14
C ASN A 229 7.11 -15.03 -17.60
N GLN A 230 7.98 -14.56 -18.50
CA GLN A 230 9.20 -15.27 -18.90
C GLN A 230 10.34 -15.08 -17.89
N ALA A 231 10.30 -14.00 -17.09
CA ALA A 231 11.30 -13.73 -16.08
C ALA A 231 11.22 -14.77 -14.95
N ASP A 232 12.38 -15.23 -14.52
CA ASP A 232 12.50 -16.12 -13.37
C ASP A 232 13.00 -15.34 -12.15
N ARG A 233 12.84 -15.93 -10.96
CA ARG A 233 13.09 -15.22 -9.69
C ARG A 233 14.53 -15.35 -9.20
N ASN A 234 15.43 -15.95 -9.98
CA ASN A 234 16.81 -16.22 -9.57
C ASN A 234 17.79 -15.12 -9.97
N LYS A 235 17.32 -14.10 -10.70
CA LYS A 235 18.12 -12.94 -11.13
C LYS A 235 17.35 -11.65 -10.87
N PRO A 236 18.04 -10.50 -10.67
CA PRO A 236 17.37 -9.20 -10.64
C PRO A 236 16.66 -8.92 -11.96
N LEU A 237 15.52 -8.23 -11.91
CA LEU A 237 14.77 -7.88 -13.12
C LEU A 237 14.83 -6.38 -13.38
N PHE A 238 15.44 -6.01 -14.51
CA PHE A 238 15.53 -4.65 -15.01
C PHE A 238 14.53 -4.49 -16.15
N VAL A 239 13.88 -3.33 -16.19
CA VAL A 239 13.02 -2.91 -17.31
C VAL A 239 13.62 -1.65 -17.90
N MET A 240 13.59 -1.50 -19.22
CA MET A 240 13.98 -0.25 -19.88
C MET A 240 12.97 0.18 -20.93
N GLY A 241 12.73 1.49 -21.01
CA GLY A 241 11.84 2.13 -21.98
C GLY A 241 12.30 3.56 -22.25
N HIS A 242 11.72 4.25 -23.24
CA HIS A 242 12.09 5.64 -23.49
C HIS A 242 11.37 6.61 -22.55
N HIS A 243 10.04 6.61 -22.52
CA HIS A 243 9.25 7.50 -21.67
C HIS A 243 9.14 6.99 -20.23
N GLY A 244 9.15 7.88 -19.24
CA GLY A 244 8.73 7.55 -17.87
C GLY A 244 7.26 7.12 -17.81
N LEU A 245 6.86 6.35 -16.79
CA LEU A 245 5.50 5.80 -16.77
C LEU A 245 4.39 6.86 -16.64
N CYS A 246 4.72 8.08 -16.20
CA CYS A 246 3.78 9.20 -16.16
C CYS A 246 3.28 9.65 -17.54
N PHE A 247 3.91 9.20 -18.64
CA PHE A 247 3.45 9.46 -20.00
C PHE A 247 2.35 8.50 -20.44
N LEU A 248 2.20 7.36 -19.76
CA LEU A 248 1.11 6.44 -20.03
C LEU A 248 -0.23 7.06 -19.65
N GLU A 249 -1.27 6.65 -20.36
CA GLU A 249 -2.66 6.92 -19.99
C GLU A 249 -2.92 6.38 -18.57
N LYS A 250 -3.79 7.04 -17.79
CA LYS A 250 -3.89 6.79 -16.34
C LYS A 250 -4.19 5.33 -16.00
N GLU A 251 -5.09 4.67 -16.72
CA GLU A 251 -5.42 3.27 -16.46
C GLU A 251 -4.30 2.33 -16.95
N GLU A 252 -3.71 2.61 -18.12
CA GLU A 252 -2.55 1.85 -18.61
C GLU A 252 -1.37 1.96 -17.65
N GLN A 253 -1.10 3.15 -17.10
CA GLN A 253 -0.04 3.37 -16.11
C GLN A 253 -0.28 2.47 -14.89
N ALA A 254 -1.48 2.48 -14.33
CA ALA A 254 -1.81 1.70 -13.15
C ALA A 254 -1.68 0.19 -13.42
N GLU A 255 -2.06 -0.29 -14.61
CA GLU A 255 -1.87 -1.68 -15.01
C GLU A 255 -0.39 -2.05 -15.13
N VAL A 256 0.43 -1.21 -15.78
CA VAL A 256 1.87 -1.45 -15.94
C VAL A 256 2.58 -1.42 -14.59
N GLU A 257 2.25 -0.48 -13.71
CA GLU A 257 2.80 -0.42 -12.34
C GLU A 257 2.46 -1.67 -11.54
N LYS A 258 1.22 -2.15 -11.63
CA LYS A 258 0.81 -3.41 -11.01
C LYS A 258 1.56 -4.61 -11.59
N LEU A 259 1.77 -4.64 -12.91
CA LEU A 259 2.54 -5.71 -13.55
C LEU A 259 3.98 -5.70 -13.07
N PHE A 260 4.65 -4.54 -13.05
CA PHE A 260 6.01 -4.40 -12.55
C PHE A 260 6.14 -4.91 -11.12
N ASP A 261 5.17 -4.57 -10.27
CA ASP A 261 5.12 -5.01 -8.88
C ASP A 261 4.93 -6.53 -8.76
N SER A 262 3.95 -7.09 -9.47
CA SER A 262 3.66 -8.53 -9.45
C SER A 262 4.77 -9.41 -10.05
N SER A 263 5.58 -8.82 -10.93
CA SER A 263 6.71 -9.48 -11.61
C SER A 263 8.06 -9.20 -10.95
N TYR A 264 8.07 -8.55 -9.77
CA TYR A 264 9.28 -8.33 -8.97
C TYR A 264 10.37 -7.52 -9.69
N VAL A 265 9.97 -6.52 -10.48
CA VAL A 265 10.92 -5.59 -11.13
C VAL A 265 11.71 -4.84 -10.05
N ASP A 266 13.03 -4.79 -10.18
CA ASP A 266 13.90 -4.03 -9.26
C ASP A 266 14.12 -2.59 -9.74
N VAL A 267 14.34 -2.43 -11.05
CA VAL A 267 14.78 -1.16 -11.64
C VAL A 267 14.07 -0.92 -12.98
N TYR A 268 13.50 0.28 -13.15
CA TYR A 268 13.02 0.79 -14.44
C TYR A 268 13.91 1.93 -14.95
N LEU A 269 14.57 1.74 -16.09
CA LEU A 269 15.43 2.73 -16.75
C LEU A 269 14.64 3.47 -17.84
N CYS A 270 14.63 4.81 -17.79
CA CYS A 270 13.96 5.65 -18.77
C CYS A 270 14.72 6.94 -19.12
N GLY A 271 14.15 7.72 -20.04
CA GLY A 271 14.68 8.96 -20.57
C GLY A 271 13.57 10.00 -20.82
N HIS A 272 13.64 10.71 -21.96
CA HIS A 272 12.65 11.66 -22.48
C HIS A 272 12.47 12.96 -21.68
N ALA A 273 12.51 12.92 -20.35
CA ALA A 273 12.31 14.11 -19.51
C ALA A 273 13.47 15.12 -19.60
N HIS A 274 14.60 14.74 -20.18
CA HIS A 274 15.85 15.51 -20.32
C HIS A 274 16.46 16.01 -18.99
N GLU A 275 15.90 15.62 -17.84
CA GLU A 275 16.41 15.88 -16.50
C GLU A 275 16.72 14.53 -15.82
N PRO A 276 17.94 14.33 -15.30
CA PRO A 276 18.26 13.10 -14.58
C PRO A 276 17.46 13.03 -13.27
N GLY A 277 16.91 11.86 -12.98
CA GLY A 277 16.07 11.67 -11.81
C GLY A 277 16.08 10.25 -11.31
N ILE A 278 15.88 10.09 -10.01
CA ILE A 278 15.51 8.83 -9.40
C ILE A 278 14.28 9.05 -8.54
N ARG A 279 13.29 8.19 -8.71
CA ARG A 279 12.07 8.19 -7.91
C ARG A 279 11.64 6.77 -7.60
N ARG A 280 11.04 6.62 -6.43
CA ARG A 280 10.29 5.40 -6.09
C ARG A 280 8.96 5.46 -6.83
N MET A 281 8.48 4.29 -7.24
CA MET A 281 7.15 4.18 -7.82
C MET A 281 6.13 4.20 -6.67
N ASP A 282 5.28 5.23 -6.63
CA ASP A 282 4.40 5.52 -5.50
C ASP A 282 3.29 4.45 -5.28
N HIS A 283 3.02 3.63 -6.31
CA HIS A 283 1.91 2.65 -6.33
C HIS A 283 2.36 1.17 -6.41
N ALA A 284 3.66 0.89 -6.28
CA ALA A 284 4.18 -0.48 -6.20
C ALA A 284 4.32 -0.92 -4.73
N GLY A 285 3.87 -2.14 -4.39
CA GLY A 285 4.10 -2.73 -3.07
C GLY A 285 5.59 -3.02 -2.79
N ASN A 286 6.38 -3.19 -3.85
CA ASN A 286 7.83 -3.33 -3.81
C ASN A 286 8.56 -1.99 -4.06
N ASP A 287 9.79 -1.84 -3.55
CA ASP A 287 10.60 -0.61 -3.65
C ASP A 287 11.26 -0.42 -5.04
N ILE A 288 10.45 -0.40 -6.10
CA ILE A 288 10.90 -0.26 -7.50
C ILE A 288 11.44 1.16 -7.73
N GLN A 289 12.65 1.26 -8.28
CA GLN A 289 13.25 2.55 -8.64
C GLN A 289 13.05 2.85 -10.14
N GLU A 290 12.39 3.96 -10.45
CA GLU A 290 12.43 4.57 -11.79
C GLU A 290 13.62 5.53 -11.86
N ILE A 291 14.55 5.24 -12.78
CA ILE A 291 15.78 5.99 -13.02
C ILE A 291 15.70 6.63 -14.40
N THR A 292 15.64 7.95 -14.43
CA THR A 292 15.63 8.75 -15.65
C THR A 292 17.04 9.27 -15.93
N SER A 293 17.60 8.95 -17.10
CA SER A 293 18.80 9.61 -17.59
C SER A 293 18.43 10.95 -18.25
N GLY A 294 19.26 11.97 -18.03
CA GLY A 294 19.12 13.25 -18.74
C GLY A 294 19.54 13.12 -20.20
N GLY A 295 19.23 14.17 -20.97
CA GLY A 295 19.37 14.17 -22.43
C GLY A 295 20.34 15.21 -22.98
N GLY A 296 20.81 14.97 -24.21
CA GLY A 296 21.81 15.74 -24.93
C GLY A 296 21.29 16.81 -25.90
N ILE A 297 20.10 17.36 -25.67
CA ILE A 297 19.62 18.53 -26.43
C ILE A 297 20.08 19.80 -25.71
N PRO A 298 20.63 20.83 -26.38
CA PRO A 298 20.78 22.16 -25.79
C PRO A 298 19.44 22.90 -25.86
N ASP A 299 18.56 22.69 -24.88
CA ASP A 299 17.44 23.58 -24.61
C ASP A 299 17.70 24.40 -23.32
N GLN A 300 16.78 25.30 -22.95
CA GLN A 300 17.01 26.20 -21.80
C GLN A 300 16.92 25.51 -20.43
N TYR A 301 16.60 24.21 -20.38
CA TYR A 301 16.28 23.47 -19.16
C TYR A 301 16.96 22.10 -19.04
N SER A 302 17.52 21.57 -20.12
CA SER A 302 18.19 20.27 -20.18
C SER A 302 19.62 20.30 -19.63
N VAL A 303 20.02 19.20 -18.99
CA VAL A 303 21.38 18.98 -18.53
C VAL A 303 21.94 17.75 -19.24
N PHE A 304 23.04 17.93 -19.96
CA PHE A 304 23.76 16.85 -20.62
C PHE A 304 24.32 15.90 -19.56
N THR A 305 23.62 14.78 -19.34
CA THR A 305 24.03 13.78 -18.35
C THR A 305 23.98 12.36 -18.88
N PHE A 306 24.81 11.50 -18.31
CA PHE A 306 24.66 10.04 -18.37
C PHE A 306 24.88 9.48 -16.97
N LEU A 307 24.37 8.28 -16.71
CA LEU A 307 24.50 7.64 -15.40
C LEU A 307 25.44 6.44 -15.50
N TYR A 308 26.33 6.30 -14.52
CA TYR A 308 27.16 5.12 -14.33
C TYR A 308 26.68 4.37 -13.09
N GLY A 309 26.28 3.11 -13.26
CA GLY A 309 25.82 2.25 -12.18
C GLY A 309 26.83 1.17 -11.83
N GLU A 310 26.94 0.88 -10.54
CA GLU A 310 27.78 -0.20 -9.99
C GLU A 310 26.91 -1.09 -9.10
N CYS A 311 26.71 -2.36 -9.47
CA CYS A 311 26.01 -3.35 -8.66
C CYS A 311 27.01 -4.20 -7.88
N ASP A 312 26.80 -4.28 -6.57
CA ASP A 312 27.47 -5.19 -5.65
C ASP A 312 26.56 -6.39 -5.38
N SER A 313 26.93 -7.53 -5.96
CA SER A 313 26.14 -8.75 -5.86
C SER A 313 26.15 -9.34 -4.45
N SER A 314 27.23 -9.11 -3.68
CA SER A 314 27.35 -9.60 -2.31
C SER A 314 26.36 -8.94 -1.35
N THR A 315 25.98 -7.69 -1.63
CA THR A 315 24.99 -6.96 -0.82
C THR A 315 23.65 -6.76 -1.51
N CYS A 316 23.50 -7.20 -2.77
CA CYS A 316 22.31 -6.99 -3.62
C CYS A 316 21.91 -5.50 -3.67
N ARG A 317 22.91 -4.63 -3.85
CA ARG A 317 22.75 -3.19 -3.89
C ARG A 317 23.46 -2.60 -5.08
N TYR A 318 23.02 -1.43 -5.50
CA TYR A 318 23.70 -0.68 -6.54
C TYR A 318 23.92 0.79 -6.16
N HIS A 319 24.93 1.39 -6.76
CA HIS A 319 25.26 2.79 -6.63
C HIS A 319 25.17 3.47 -8.01
N LEU A 320 24.75 4.74 -8.03
CA LEU A 320 24.64 5.54 -9.25
C LEU A 320 25.51 6.78 -9.14
N THR A 321 26.42 6.94 -10.10
CA THR A 321 27.23 8.15 -10.28
C THR A 321 26.79 8.87 -11.56
N PRO A 322 26.14 10.04 -11.46
CA PRO A 322 25.85 10.87 -12.61
C PRO A 322 27.11 11.58 -13.13
N TYR A 323 27.25 11.65 -14.45
CA TYR A 323 28.24 12.46 -15.15
C TYR A 323 27.53 13.57 -15.91
N THR A 324 27.97 14.80 -15.71
CA THR A 324 27.37 15.99 -16.33
C THR A 324 28.42 16.76 -17.13
N TYR A 325 28.05 17.25 -18.31
CA TYR A 325 28.89 18.18 -19.05
C TYR A 325 28.85 19.59 -18.44
N ARG A 326 30.00 20.11 -17.99
CA ARG A 326 30.13 21.45 -17.39
C ARG A 326 30.47 22.52 -18.43
N GLY A 327 29.48 22.90 -19.25
CA GLY A 327 29.59 24.00 -20.23
C GLY A 327 29.35 25.41 -19.66
N GLY A 328 29.65 26.47 -20.43
CA GLY A 328 29.31 27.87 -20.11
C GLY A 328 30.43 28.72 -19.50
N ARG A 329 30.13 29.99 -19.15
CA ARG A 329 31.10 30.91 -18.52
C ARG A 329 31.48 30.42 -17.12
N GLY A 330 32.70 29.88 -16.99
CA GLY A 330 33.24 29.39 -15.72
C GLY A 330 33.17 27.87 -15.53
N GLY A 331 32.57 27.13 -16.48
CA GLY A 331 32.63 25.66 -16.52
C GLY A 331 33.94 25.16 -17.13
N SER A 332 34.32 23.91 -16.83
CA SER A 332 35.55 23.28 -17.33
C SER A 332 35.50 22.90 -18.81
N GLY A 333 34.30 22.84 -19.40
CA GLY A 333 34.07 22.38 -20.76
C GLY A 333 34.35 20.89 -20.93
N ARG A 334 34.18 20.10 -19.87
CA ARG A 334 34.41 18.65 -19.82
C ARG A 334 33.23 17.94 -19.14
N TRP A 335 33.15 16.63 -19.35
CA TRP A 335 32.28 15.76 -18.57
C TRP A 335 32.94 15.45 -17.23
N GLU A 336 32.17 15.59 -16.15
CA GLU A 336 32.66 15.42 -14.78
C GLU A 336 31.60 14.72 -13.95
N LYS A 337 32.03 14.02 -12.89
CA LYS A 337 31.13 13.48 -11.87
C LYS A 337 30.35 14.62 -11.22
N ASP A 338 29.04 14.52 -11.20
CA ASP A 338 28.16 15.56 -10.68
C ASP A 338 27.09 15.00 -9.75
N PRO A 339 27.49 14.57 -8.53
CA PRO A 339 26.57 13.98 -7.57
C PRO A 339 25.49 14.94 -7.06
N ALA A 340 25.61 16.23 -7.38
CA ALA A 340 24.62 17.25 -7.04
C ALA A 340 23.56 17.46 -8.13
N VAL A 341 23.70 16.83 -9.30
CA VAL A 341 22.74 16.96 -10.41
C VAL A 341 21.43 16.27 -10.03
N GLY A 342 20.35 17.03 -9.90
CA GLY A 342 19.11 16.57 -9.25
C GLY A 342 19.35 16.30 -7.75
N ARG A 343 18.64 16.98 -6.84
CA ARG A 343 18.87 16.91 -5.37
C ARG A 343 18.72 15.52 -4.71
N ARG A 344 18.63 14.45 -5.50
CA ARG A 344 18.27 13.07 -5.13
C ARG A 344 19.40 12.05 -5.35
N PHE A 345 20.39 12.32 -6.20
CA PHE A 345 21.59 11.50 -6.28
C PHE A 345 22.55 11.92 -5.16
N ARG A 346 23.17 10.98 -4.46
CA ARG A 346 24.17 11.25 -3.41
C ARG A 346 25.31 10.27 -3.57
N ASP A 347 26.55 10.77 -3.52
CA ASP A 347 27.78 9.98 -3.70
C ASP A 347 27.90 8.77 -2.76
N ASP A 348 27.30 8.83 -1.57
CA ASP A 348 27.39 7.80 -0.55
C ASP A 348 26.18 6.85 -0.51
N LYS A 349 25.18 7.08 -1.37
CA LYS A 349 23.92 6.35 -1.33
C LYS A 349 23.97 5.10 -2.21
N TRP A 350 23.70 3.97 -1.56
CA TRP A 350 23.44 2.69 -2.21
C TRP A 350 21.94 2.43 -2.19
N TYR A 351 21.42 1.89 -3.29
CA TYR A 351 20.03 1.52 -3.49
C TYR A 351 19.91 -0.01 -3.43
N ASP A 352 18.83 -0.51 -2.88
CA ASP A 352 18.58 -1.95 -2.78
C ASP A 352 17.98 -2.47 -4.09
N LEU A 353 18.47 -3.62 -4.57
CA LEU A 353 17.70 -4.49 -5.47
C LEU A 353 16.67 -5.20 -4.60
N ALA A 354 15.65 -4.46 -4.17
CA ALA A 354 14.80 -4.84 -3.04
C ALA A 354 14.07 -6.17 -3.28
N CYS A 355 13.56 -6.38 -4.50
CA CYS A 355 12.86 -7.60 -4.87
C CYS A 355 13.83 -8.79 -4.87
N PHE A 356 14.95 -8.65 -5.56
CA PHE A 356 15.98 -9.70 -5.63
C PHE A 356 16.59 -10.03 -4.26
N ARG A 357 16.91 -9.03 -3.44
CA ARG A 357 17.46 -9.24 -2.08
C ARG A 357 16.49 -10.00 -1.19
N ASN A 358 15.20 -9.67 -1.25
CA ASN A 358 14.17 -10.38 -0.50
C ASN A 358 14.07 -11.84 -0.94
N LEU A 359 14.19 -12.13 -2.24
CA LEU A 359 14.23 -13.49 -2.79
C LEU A 359 15.49 -14.28 -2.35
N GLN A 360 16.67 -13.66 -2.38
CA GLN A 360 17.93 -14.30 -1.93
C GLN A 360 17.92 -14.62 -0.43
N SER A 361 17.35 -13.73 0.39
CA SER A 361 17.21 -13.96 1.84
C SER A 361 16.32 -15.15 2.20
N HIS A 362 15.44 -15.58 1.28
CA HIS A 362 14.58 -16.74 1.43
C HIS A 362 15.29 -18.06 1.00
N GLY A 363 16.28 -17.99 0.11
CA GLY A 363 17.04 -19.15 -0.38
C GLY A 363 17.97 -19.80 0.66
N GLU A 364 18.53 -19.03 1.60
CA GLU A 364 19.36 -19.58 2.69
C GLU A 364 18.52 -20.34 3.75
N ALA A 365 17.24 -20.00 3.89
CA ALA A 365 16.33 -20.64 4.84
C ALA A 365 15.78 -22.00 4.35
N GLU A 366 15.84 -22.28 3.03
CA GLU A 366 15.26 -23.49 2.43
C GLU A 366 16.17 -24.72 2.43
N SER A 367 17.48 -24.58 2.70
CA SER A 367 18.44 -25.71 2.70
C SER A 367 18.30 -26.67 3.89
N GLN A 368 17.43 -26.39 4.87
CA GLN A 368 17.22 -27.23 6.05
C GLN A 368 15.88 -27.98 6.13
N LYS A 369 14.98 -27.91 5.14
CA LYS A 369 13.71 -28.65 5.21
C LYS A 369 13.16 -29.14 3.87
N ASN A 370 13.61 -30.32 3.44
CA ASN A 370 12.75 -31.28 2.74
C ASN A 370 12.44 -32.39 3.77
N VAL A 371 11.23 -32.76 4.16
CA VAL A 371 9.94 -32.82 3.47
C VAL A 371 8.82 -32.59 4.49
N LYS A 372 8.02 -31.54 4.29
CA LYS A 372 6.56 -31.48 4.47
C LYS A 372 6.11 -30.08 4.08
N SER A 373 5.13 -30.02 3.19
CA SER A 373 4.45 -28.81 2.71
C SER A 373 4.18 -27.83 3.84
N GLU A 374 4.82 -26.67 3.83
CA GLU A 374 4.49 -25.54 4.70
C GLU A 374 4.38 -24.27 3.83
N GLU A 375 3.27 -23.58 4.02
CA GLU A 375 2.75 -22.46 3.24
C GLU A 375 3.60 -21.20 3.37
N VAL A 376 3.60 -20.39 2.31
CA VAL A 376 4.15 -19.03 2.29
C VAL A 376 3.51 -18.21 3.42
N ASN A 377 4.31 -17.83 4.40
CA ASN A 377 3.86 -17.04 5.54
C ASN A 377 3.77 -15.56 5.16
N THR A 378 2.83 -15.21 4.28
CA THR A 378 2.30 -13.84 4.16
C THR A 378 1.83 -13.42 5.55
N PRO A 379 2.24 -12.26 6.10
CA PRO A 379 1.75 -11.80 7.40
C PRO A 379 0.23 -11.82 7.39
N VAL A 380 -0.35 -12.63 8.28
CA VAL A 380 -1.80 -12.69 8.43
C VAL A 380 -2.24 -11.35 9.02
N LEU A 381 -3.17 -10.69 8.35
CA LEU A 381 -3.81 -9.49 8.86
C LEU A 381 -4.45 -9.81 10.22
N ASP A 382 -4.00 -9.13 11.29
CA ASP A 382 -4.61 -9.29 12.61
C ASP A 382 -5.97 -8.59 12.62
N LEU A 383 -7.02 -9.38 12.43
CA LEU A 383 -8.40 -8.90 12.42
C LEU A 383 -8.94 -8.56 13.81
N ASN A 384 -8.13 -8.66 14.86
CA ASN A 384 -8.46 -8.10 16.17
C ASN A 384 -8.44 -6.57 16.18
N CYS A 385 -8.20 -5.93 15.04
CA CYS A 385 -8.55 -4.55 14.77
C CYS A 385 -10.05 -4.34 14.97
N LEU A 386 -10.38 -3.75 16.11
CA LEU A 386 -11.72 -3.36 16.52
C LEU A 386 -12.33 -2.41 15.46
N ALA A 387 -13.55 -2.72 15.03
CA ALA A 387 -14.29 -1.96 14.03
C ALA A 387 -15.24 -0.97 14.72
N TRP A 388 -15.42 0.24 14.19
CA TRP A 388 -16.44 1.16 14.71
C TRP A 388 -17.72 1.04 13.90
N GLN A 389 -18.86 0.92 14.58
CA GLN A 389 -20.15 1.07 13.93
C GLN A 389 -20.40 2.56 13.63
N ILE A 390 -20.71 2.89 12.37
CA ILE A 390 -21.12 4.24 12.01
C ILE A 390 -22.58 4.44 12.42
N PRO A 391 -22.95 5.55 13.07
CA PRO A 391 -24.34 5.92 13.30
C PRO A 391 -25.11 6.01 11.97
N GLU A 392 -26.35 5.53 11.93
CA GLU A 392 -27.16 5.54 10.71
C GLU A 392 -27.47 6.98 10.26
N GLU A 393 -27.65 7.87 11.24
CA GLU A 393 -27.90 9.29 11.10
C GLU A 393 -26.70 10.07 10.55
N TRP A 394 -25.48 9.54 10.63
CA TRP A 394 -24.27 10.24 10.17
C TRP A 394 -24.35 10.52 8.66
N ASP A 395 -24.27 11.80 8.31
CA ASP A 395 -24.34 12.27 6.94
C ASP A 395 -22.98 12.79 6.48
N PRO A 396 -22.26 12.07 5.62
CA PRO A 396 -20.94 12.49 5.17
C PRO A 396 -20.94 13.79 4.35
N ASP A 397 -22.10 14.24 3.85
CA ASP A 397 -22.23 15.50 3.11
C ASP A 397 -22.46 16.71 4.05
N LEU A 398 -22.84 16.47 5.31
CA LEU A 398 -23.04 17.51 6.34
C LEU A 398 -21.92 17.51 7.40
N ASP A 399 -21.42 16.33 7.75
CA ASP A 399 -20.46 16.13 8.82
C ASP A 399 -19.03 16.12 8.27
N MET A 400 -18.18 17.00 8.79
CA MET A 400 -16.77 17.12 8.36
C MET A 400 -15.87 15.98 8.86
N ALA A 401 -16.40 15.06 9.68
CA ALA A 401 -15.65 13.94 10.21
C ALA A 401 -16.46 12.66 10.43
N VAL A 402 -15.76 11.53 10.36
CA VAL A 402 -16.32 10.23 10.74
C VAL A 402 -16.48 10.21 12.27
N PRO A 403 -17.69 9.93 12.81
CA PRO A 403 -18.00 9.95 14.24
C PRO A 403 -17.56 8.64 14.89
N LEU A 404 -16.25 8.47 14.99
CA LEU A 404 -15.64 7.31 15.64
C LEU A 404 -15.71 7.49 17.16
N ASN A 405 -16.26 6.50 17.87
CA ASN A 405 -16.33 6.47 19.33
C ASN A 405 -16.15 5.02 19.83
N ASP A 406 -15.25 4.79 20.78
CA ASP A 406 -14.94 3.48 21.34
C ASP A 406 -16.10 2.82 22.09
N LYS A 407 -17.12 3.59 22.46
CA LYS A 407 -18.41 3.05 22.90
C LYS A 407 -19.12 2.27 21.79
N ASN A 408 -18.83 2.51 20.52
CA ASN A 408 -19.48 1.87 19.36
C ASN A 408 -18.55 0.86 18.68
N VAL A 409 -17.53 0.39 19.40
CA VAL A 409 -16.58 -0.59 18.89
C VAL A 409 -17.20 -1.98 18.83
N ILE A 410 -16.84 -2.75 17.81
CA ILE A 410 -17.21 -4.14 17.67
C ILE A 410 -16.04 -4.98 17.18
N SER A 411 -15.92 -6.18 17.73
CA SER A 411 -14.94 -7.20 17.37
C SER A 411 -15.38 -7.87 16.08
N LEU A 412 -14.62 -7.61 15.02
CA LEU A 412 -14.90 -8.12 13.68
C LEU A 412 -14.94 -9.66 13.66
N PRO A 413 -14.02 -10.41 14.30
CA PRO A 413 -14.10 -11.87 14.37
C PRO A 413 -15.33 -12.36 15.16
N ALA A 414 -15.64 -11.75 16.30
CA ALA A 414 -16.79 -12.12 17.12
C ALA A 414 -18.12 -11.94 16.36
N LEU A 415 -18.23 -10.83 15.61
CA LEU A 415 -19.40 -10.52 14.80
C LEU A 415 -19.50 -11.42 13.56
N LEU A 416 -18.44 -11.51 12.75
CA LEU A 416 -18.48 -12.18 11.45
C LEU A 416 -18.52 -13.70 11.56
N LEU A 417 -17.76 -14.27 12.50
CA LEU A 417 -17.69 -15.72 12.68
C LEU A 417 -18.82 -16.23 13.59
N GLY A 418 -19.37 -15.38 14.46
CA GLY A 418 -20.53 -15.73 15.30
C GLY A 418 -21.86 -15.84 14.52
N ARG A 419 -21.97 -15.19 13.36
CA ARG A 419 -23.18 -15.22 12.53
C ARG A 419 -23.36 -16.57 11.84
N GLN A 420 -24.57 -17.12 11.94
CA GLN A 420 -24.94 -18.41 11.32
C GLN A 420 -25.88 -18.25 10.11
N GLU A 421 -26.21 -17.02 9.73
CA GLU A 421 -27.15 -16.70 8.65
C GLU A 421 -26.49 -15.90 7.52
N ARG A 422 -27.26 -15.65 6.46
CA ARG A 422 -26.90 -14.74 5.38
C ARG A 422 -26.86 -13.30 5.89
N PHE A 423 -25.78 -12.58 5.60
CA PHE A 423 -25.71 -11.12 5.78
C PHE A 423 -24.96 -10.45 4.63
N THR A 424 -25.16 -9.14 4.51
CA THR A 424 -24.34 -8.25 3.67
C THR A 424 -23.76 -7.18 4.59
N LEU A 425 -22.43 -7.02 4.59
CA LEU A 425 -21.72 -6.03 5.38
C LEU A 425 -20.93 -5.10 4.48
N PHE A 426 -21.08 -3.79 4.66
CA PHE A 426 -20.17 -2.80 4.09
C PHE A 426 -19.05 -2.54 5.07
N LEU A 427 -17.82 -2.78 4.63
CA LEU A 427 -16.62 -2.54 5.40
C LEU A 427 -15.87 -1.36 4.79
N ALA A 428 -15.81 -0.22 5.48
CA ALA A 428 -14.97 0.89 5.09
C ALA A 428 -13.57 0.69 5.67
N SER A 429 -12.54 0.54 4.85
CA SER A 429 -11.19 0.23 5.34
C SER A 429 -10.07 1.00 4.65
N THR A 430 -8.87 0.91 5.23
CA THR A 430 -7.61 1.31 4.60
C THR A 430 -6.86 0.12 3.99
N ILE A 431 -7.51 -1.06 3.93
CA ILE A 431 -6.88 -2.34 3.61
C ILE A 431 -7.44 -2.85 2.28
N PRO A 432 -6.63 -2.95 1.21
CA PRO A 432 -7.12 -3.32 -0.11
C PRO A 432 -7.48 -4.80 -0.26
N GLU A 433 -6.74 -5.71 0.39
CA GLU A 433 -6.90 -7.17 0.28
C GLU A 433 -6.35 -7.91 1.50
N GLY A 434 -6.62 -9.21 1.62
CA GLY A 434 -6.09 -10.08 2.69
C GLY A 434 -7.03 -10.31 3.89
N LEU A 435 -8.23 -9.73 3.87
CA LEU A 435 -9.30 -9.97 4.85
C LEU A 435 -9.72 -11.44 4.90
N ALA A 436 -9.81 -12.13 3.75
CA ALA A 436 -10.18 -13.55 3.69
C ALA A 436 -9.14 -14.42 4.40
N LYS A 437 -7.85 -14.17 4.16
CA LYS A 437 -6.75 -14.88 4.84
C LYS A 437 -6.78 -14.61 6.35
N GLY A 438 -7.03 -13.35 6.74
CA GLY A 438 -7.22 -12.97 8.15
C GLY A 438 -8.36 -13.74 8.82
N LEU A 439 -9.54 -13.80 8.21
CA LEU A 439 -10.72 -14.46 8.78
C LEU A 439 -10.54 -15.98 8.86
N GLN A 440 -9.88 -16.54 7.85
CA GLN A 440 -9.54 -17.96 7.80
C GLN A 440 -8.58 -18.34 8.94
N HIS A 441 -7.53 -17.53 9.16
CA HIS A 441 -6.58 -17.76 10.24
C HIS A 441 -7.24 -17.65 11.63
N GLN A 442 -8.09 -16.65 11.86
CA GLN A 442 -8.85 -16.55 13.10
C GLN A 442 -9.72 -17.80 13.28
N SER A 443 -10.46 -18.20 12.25
CA SER A 443 -11.30 -19.40 12.30
C SER A 443 -10.53 -20.68 12.67
N GLU A 444 -9.29 -20.82 12.20
CA GLU A 444 -8.41 -21.96 12.51
C GLU A 444 -7.92 -21.98 13.96
N GLN A 445 -7.44 -20.84 14.46
CA GLN A 445 -7.04 -20.69 15.87
C GLN A 445 -8.18 -21.09 16.82
N TYR A 446 -9.42 -20.77 16.47
CA TYR A 446 -10.60 -21.07 17.28
C TYR A 446 -11.20 -22.47 17.04
N MET A 447 -11.00 -23.09 15.88
CA MET A 447 -11.39 -24.49 15.63
C MET A 447 -10.66 -25.47 16.58
N GLU A 448 -9.43 -25.14 17.00
CA GLU A 448 -8.70 -25.89 18.02
C GLU A 448 -9.43 -25.87 19.38
N ILE A 449 -9.94 -24.71 19.79
CA ILE A 449 -10.74 -24.55 21.02
C ILE A 449 -12.05 -25.36 20.91
N SER A 450 -12.77 -25.26 19.79
CA SER A 450 -14.02 -26.01 19.55
C SER A 450 -13.85 -27.52 19.71
N ARG A 451 -12.74 -28.09 19.17
CA ARG A 451 -12.39 -29.52 19.32
C ARG A 451 -12.20 -29.92 20.78
N THR A 452 -11.62 -29.07 21.61
CA THR A 452 -11.45 -29.34 23.04
C THR A 452 -12.75 -29.24 23.84
N THR A 453 -13.70 -28.42 23.38
CA THR A 453 -15.02 -28.25 24.02
C THR A 453 -16.10 -29.21 23.50
N GLY A 454 -15.81 -29.99 22.45
CA GLY A 454 -16.72 -30.98 21.88
C GLY A 454 -17.80 -30.41 20.95
N LEU A 455 -17.62 -29.19 20.42
CA LEU A 455 -18.62 -28.56 19.55
C LEU A 455 -18.44 -28.90 18.07
N GLN A 456 -19.55 -29.06 17.35
CA GLN A 456 -19.59 -29.06 15.89
C GLN A 456 -19.91 -27.64 15.38
N TRP A 457 -18.95 -26.73 15.51
CA TRP A 457 -19.00 -25.42 14.84
C TRP A 457 -18.19 -25.47 13.54
N GLN A 458 -18.74 -24.92 12.46
CA GLN A 458 -18.07 -24.81 11.15
C GLN A 458 -18.07 -23.35 10.72
N ALA A 459 -16.89 -22.74 10.69
CA ALA A 459 -16.70 -21.39 10.17
C ALA A 459 -16.97 -21.34 8.65
N PRO A 460 -17.49 -20.22 8.11
CA PRO A 460 -17.51 -20.01 6.67
C PRO A 460 -16.10 -20.01 6.09
N VAL A 461 -15.93 -20.60 4.91
CA VAL A 461 -14.69 -20.43 4.14
C VAL A 461 -14.78 -19.11 3.38
N TRP A 462 -13.89 -18.18 3.68
CA TRP A 462 -13.88 -16.84 3.09
C TRP A 462 -13.03 -16.79 1.83
N ARG A 463 -13.51 -16.08 0.80
CA ARG A 463 -12.78 -15.84 -0.45
C ARG A 463 -12.94 -14.41 -0.93
N GLU A 464 -11.85 -13.87 -1.47
CA GLU A 464 -11.82 -12.53 -2.07
C GLU A 464 -12.06 -12.58 -3.57
N TYR A 465 -12.82 -11.60 -4.06
CA TYR A 465 -13.20 -11.45 -5.45
C TYR A 465 -13.01 -10.01 -5.90
N SER A 466 -12.64 -9.84 -7.17
CA SER A 466 -12.79 -8.56 -7.85
C SER A 466 -14.26 -8.35 -8.21
N LEU A 467 -14.69 -7.10 -8.39
CA LEU A 467 -16.07 -6.73 -8.72
C LEU A 467 -16.65 -7.51 -9.92
N ASN A 468 -15.81 -7.89 -10.89
CA ASN A 468 -16.22 -8.56 -12.13
C ASN A 468 -16.25 -10.09 -12.02
N ASP A 469 -15.78 -10.66 -10.91
CA ASP A 469 -15.59 -12.11 -10.74
C ASP A 469 -16.55 -12.75 -9.72
N VAL A 470 -17.34 -11.95 -9.01
CA VAL A 470 -18.11 -12.36 -7.83
C VAL A 470 -19.16 -13.46 -8.09
N PHE A 471 -19.71 -13.57 -9.31
CA PHE A 471 -20.81 -14.50 -9.64
C PHE A 471 -20.45 -15.57 -10.68
N LYS A 472 -19.17 -15.72 -11.04
CA LYS A 472 -18.76 -16.64 -12.13
C LYS A 472 -18.80 -18.14 -11.77
N THR A 473 -19.23 -18.55 -10.58
CA THR A 473 -19.04 -19.94 -10.12
C THR A 473 -20.21 -20.54 -9.32
N GLY A 474 -20.61 -21.76 -9.69
CA GLY A 474 -21.63 -22.59 -9.02
C GLY A 474 -21.14 -23.28 -7.73
N GLU A 475 -20.59 -22.52 -6.79
CA GLU A 475 -20.06 -23.06 -5.53
C GLU A 475 -21.17 -23.24 -4.49
N GLN A 476 -21.46 -24.49 -4.12
CA GLN A 476 -22.42 -24.84 -3.07
C GLN A 476 -21.68 -25.12 -1.75
N GLY A 477 -22.16 -24.55 -0.63
CA GLY A 477 -21.60 -24.78 0.72
C GLY A 477 -21.67 -23.54 1.63
N ASN A 478 -21.10 -23.65 2.84
CA ASN A 478 -21.02 -22.57 3.84
C ASN A 478 -19.84 -21.62 3.48
N PHE A 479 -19.97 -20.88 2.38
CA PHE A 479 -18.94 -19.99 1.83
C PHE A 479 -19.30 -18.52 2.04
N GLY A 480 -18.32 -17.70 2.45
CA GLY A 480 -18.45 -16.24 2.54
C GLY A 480 -17.64 -15.55 1.43
N ARG A 481 -18.21 -14.53 0.81
CA ARG A 481 -17.56 -13.73 -0.25
C ARG A 481 -17.11 -12.38 0.28
N ILE A 482 -15.92 -11.95 -0.11
CA ILE A 482 -15.39 -10.61 0.13
C ILE A 482 -15.14 -9.96 -1.22
N VAL A 483 -15.67 -8.77 -1.44
CA VAL A 483 -15.50 -8.01 -2.68
C VAL A 483 -14.71 -6.76 -2.34
N ASN A 484 -13.47 -6.68 -2.82
CA ASN A 484 -12.61 -5.52 -2.60
C ASN A 484 -12.86 -4.48 -3.70
N ILE A 485 -13.20 -3.27 -3.30
CA ILE A 485 -13.54 -2.15 -4.18
C ILE A 485 -12.81 -0.91 -3.67
N SER A 486 -12.02 -0.25 -4.50
CA SER A 486 -11.46 1.05 -4.12
C SER A 486 -12.55 2.12 -4.07
N SER A 487 -12.42 3.14 -3.22
CA SER A 487 -13.36 4.27 -3.18
C SER A 487 -13.51 4.97 -4.54
N GLU A 488 -12.47 4.95 -5.37
CA GLU A 488 -12.50 5.50 -6.73
C GLU A 488 -13.40 4.67 -7.66
N GLN A 489 -13.33 3.33 -7.58
CA GLN A 489 -14.16 2.43 -8.37
C GLN A 489 -15.66 2.51 -8.02
N MET A 490 -16.00 2.91 -6.79
CA MET A 490 -17.39 3.13 -6.38
C MET A 490 -18.10 4.21 -7.21
N LEU A 491 -17.36 5.20 -7.69
CA LEU A 491 -17.90 6.30 -8.51
C LEU A 491 -18.32 5.84 -9.92
N ILE A 492 -17.97 4.61 -10.32
CA ILE A 492 -18.15 4.07 -11.68
C ILE A 492 -19.47 3.28 -11.81
N GLY A 493 -20.26 3.14 -10.75
CA GLY A 493 -21.66 2.66 -10.83
C GLY A 493 -21.88 1.14 -10.92
N ASN A 494 -20.81 0.33 -10.86
CA ASN A 494 -20.90 -1.13 -11.04
C ASN A 494 -21.40 -1.90 -9.79
N LEU A 495 -21.44 -1.28 -8.60
CA LEU A 495 -21.96 -1.90 -7.37
C LEU A 495 -23.47 -2.22 -7.47
N GLY A 496 -24.25 -1.35 -8.11
CA GLY A 496 -25.69 -1.56 -8.27
C GLY A 496 -26.01 -2.82 -9.08
N ILE A 497 -25.16 -3.17 -10.05
CA ILE A 497 -25.29 -4.38 -10.87
C ILE A 497 -25.02 -5.62 -10.01
N LEU A 498 -23.94 -5.60 -9.22
CA LEU A 498 -23.55 -6.68 -8.31
C LEU A 498 -24.70 -7.06 -7.36
N LEU A 499 -25.30 -6.05 -6.72
CA LEU A 499 -26.35 -6.27 -5.74
C LEU A 499 -27.67 -6.70 -6.38
N LYS A 500 -27.98 -6.18 -7.57
CA LYS A 500 -29.14 -6.62 -8.36
C LYS A 500 -29.00 -8.10 -8.77
N GLN A 501 -27.83 -8.52 -9.24
CA GLN A 501 -27.55 -9.93 -9.56
C GLN A 501 -27.72 -10.84 -8.36
N ARG A 502 -27.20 -10.45 -7.19
CA ARG A 502 -27.39 -11.19 -5.92
C ARG A 502 -28.85 -11.37 -5.53
N MET A 503 -29.70 -10.38 -5.82
CA MET A 503 -31.15 -10.47 -5.59
C MET A 503 -31.82 -11.45 -6.57
N GLU A 504 -31.47 -11.36 -7.85
CA GLU A 504 -32.02 -12.20 -8.92
C GLU A 504 -31.62 -13.68 -8.78
N GLU A 505 -30.39 -13.95 -8.36
CA GLU A 505 -29.84 -15.31 -8.21
C GLU A 505 -30.24 -16.01 -6.90
N ARG A 506 -30.91 -15.32 -5.97
CA ARG A 506 -31.22 -15.82 -4.61
C ARG A 506 -29.99 -16.40 -3.89
N ASP A 507 -28.81 -15.83 -4.13
CA ASP A 507 -27.57 -16.27 -3.49
C ASP A 507 -27.62 -16.03 -1.97
N ASN A 508 -27.57 -17.12 -1.18
CA ASN A 508 -27.71 -17.09 0.27
C ASN A 508 -26.38 -17.04 1.04
N GLN A 509 -25.25 -16.80 0.37
CA GLN A 509 -23.93 -16.74 1.02
C GLN A 509 -23.67 -15.41 1.74
N PRO A 510 -22.98 -15.39 2.90
CA PRO A 510 -22.45 -14.16 3.50
C PRO A 510 -21.63 -13.33 2.51
N LEU A 511 -21.82 -12.02 2.50
CA LEU A 511 -21.12 -11.08 1.61
C LEU A 511 -20.54 -9.91 2.41
N ILE A 512 -19.25 -9.66 2.23
CA ILE A 512 -18.55 -8.47 2.70
C ILE A 512 -18.17 -7.64 1.49
N ILE A 513 -18.53 -6.36 1.49
CA ILE A 513 -18.11 -5.40 0.49
C ILE A 513 -17.07 -4.52 1.16
N ASN A 514 -15.80 -4.78 0.91
CA ASN A 514 -14.69 -4.02 1.43
C ASN A 514 -14.41 -2.83 0.52
N ILE A 515 -14.78 -1.65 0.99
CA ILE A 515 -14.56 -0.36 0.34
C ILE A 515 -13.31 0.23 0.94
N TRP A 516 -12.22 0.22 0.18
CA TRP A 516 -10.93 0.64 0.67
C TRP A 516 -10.47 1.97 0.08
N SER A 517 -9.80 2.77 0.90
CA SER A 517 -9.18 4.05 0.52
C SER A 517 -8.04 4.37 1.47
N GLU A 518 -7.04 5.13 1.03
CA GLU A 518 -5.99 5.64 1.94
C GLU A 518 -6.56 6.58 3.01
N SER A 519 -7.72 7.21 2.75
CA SER A 519 -8.44 8.01 3.72
C SER A 519 -9.62 7.21 4.32
N PRO A 520 -9.63 6.96 5.64
CA PRO A 520 -10.77 6.38 6.33
C PRO A 520 -12.09 7.11 6.08
N TYR A 521 -12.04 8.45 5.93
CA TYR A 521 -13.21 9.26 5.66
C TYR A 521 -13.78 9.00 4.27
N PHE A 522 -12.95 8.91 3.23
CA PHE A 522 -13.45 8.60 1.88
C PHE A 522 -14.02 7.19 1.79
N ALA A 523 -13.37 6.20 2.42
CA ALA A 523 -13.91 4.85 2.52
C ALA A 523 -15.27 4.83 3.25
N ALA A 524 -15.37 5.49 4.41
CA ALA A 524 -16.59 5.58 5.21
C ALA A 524 -17.72 6.31 4.47
N ARG A 525 -17.41 7.42 3.80
CA ARG A 525 -18.37 8.16 2.97
C ARG A 525 -18.91 7.28 1.85
N CYS A 526 -18.04 6.62 1.07
CA CYS A 526 -18.48 5.72 0.01
C CYS A 526 -19.34 4.56 0.54
N ALA A 527 -18.98 4.00 1.69
CA ALA A 527 -19.76 2.95 2.34
C ALA A 527 -21.15 3.41 2.80
N GLN A 528 -21.21 4.58 3.45
CA GLN A 528 -22.47 5.17 3.91
C GLN A 528 -23.37 5.58 2.74
N THR A 529 -22.80 6.19 1.71
CA THR A 529 -23.52 6.54 0.47
C THR A 529 -24.01 5.29 -0.25
N ALA A 530 -23.21 4.23 -0.33
CA ALA A 530 -23.63 2.96 -0.91
C ALA A 530 -24.81 2.38 -0.12
N MET A 531 -24.70 2.28 1.22
CA MET A 531 -25.77 1.81 2.08
C MET A 531 -27.08 2.58 1.87
N ARG A 532 -27.03 3.93 1.84
CA ARG A 532 -28.20 4.81 1.70
C ARG A 532 -28.88 4.75 0.33
N ASN A 533 -28.11 4.60 -0.75
CA ASN A 533 -28.64 4.61 -2.12
C ASN A 533 -29.25 3.27 -2.56
N LEU A 534 -29.15 2.22 -1.75
CA LEU A 534 -29.68 0.90 -2.05
C LEU A 534 -31.07 0.74 -1.42
N ILE A 535 -32.10 0.89 -2.24
CA ILE A 535 -33.52 1.01 -1.84
C ILE A 535 -34.09 -0.23 -1.14
N ASP A 536 -33.43 -1.40 -1.16
CA ASP A 536 -34.05 -2.62 -0.64
C ASP A 536 -33.07 -3.65 -0.05
N ILE A 537 -32.34 -3.24 1.00
CA ILE A 537 -31.77 -4.20 1.95
C ILE A 537 -32.18 -3.74 3.34
N GLU A 538 -33.23 -4.32 3.91
CA GLU A 538 -33.70 -4.09 5.30
C GLU A 538 -32.64 -4.38 6.39
N LYS A 539 -31.36 -4.57 6.06
CA LYS A 539 -30.42 -5.41 6.81
C LYS A 539 -28.92 -5.12 6.61
N ALA A 540 -28.53 -4.12 5.82
CA ALA A 540 -27.11 -3.81 5.61
C ALA A 540 -26.54 -2.98 6.78
N GLN A 541 -25.38 -3.38 7.32
CA GLN A 541 -24.64 -2.60 8.31
C GLN A 541 -23.37 -2.03 7.67
N VAL A 542 -22.99 -0.81 8.06
CA VAL A 542 -21.69 -0.21 7.71
C VAL A 542 -20.79 -0.25 8.94
N LEU A 543 -19.64 -0.92 8.80
CA LEU A 543 -18.59 -0.92 9.80
C LEU A 543 -17.36 -0.22 9.22
N VAL A 544 -16.72 0.63 10.02
CA VAL A 544 -15.43 1.22 9.70
C VAL A 544 -14.35 0.38 10.35
N VAL A 545 -13.51 -0.22 9.52
CA VAL A 545 -12.23 -0.82 9.92
C VAL A 545 -11.13 0.07 9.39
N ALA A 546 -10.93 1.19 10.07
CA ALA A 546 -9.77 2.04 9.83
C ALA A 546 -8.60 1.48 10.65
N ASP A 547 -7.46 1.24 10.02
CA ASP A 547 -6.21 1.05 10.75
C ASP A 547 -5.79 2.39 11.38
N MET A 548 -6.42 2.74 12.49
CA MET A 548 -6.08 3.92 13.29
C MET A 548 -4.82 3.68 14.14
N LYS A 549 -4.23 2.48 14.08
CA LYS A 549 -2.98 2.14 14.79
C LYS A 549 -1.73 2.57 14.02
N GLN A 550 -1.85 3.17 12.82
CA GLN A 550 -0.71 3.74 12.09
C GLN A 550 -0.07 4.91 12.86
N THR A 551 0.72 4.54 13.87
CA THR A 551 1.74 5.37 14.47
C THR A 551 2.93 5.32 13.52
N ILE A 552 3.02 6.32 12.65
CA ILE A 552 4.18 6.44 11.77
C ILE A 552 5.44 6.53 12.62
N ARG A 553 6.31 5.54 12.43
CA ARG A 553 7.69 5.58 12.88
C ARG A 553 8.45 6.45 11.88
N THR A 554 9.03 7.53 12.41
CA THR A 554 9.90 8.52 11.76
C THR A 554 9.19 9.66 11.01
N GLU A 555 9.12 10.81 11.68
CA GLU A 555 8.60 12.07 11.16
C GLU A 555 9.74 12.85 10.47
N ASN A 556 9.55 13.23 9.20
CA ASN A 556 10.47 14.14 8.50
C ASN A 556 10.32 15.58 9.03
N GLU A 557 11.39 16.38 9.00
CA GLU A 557 11.41 17.78 9.46
C GLU A 557 10.33 18.65 8.80
N ASP A 558 10.01 18.38 7.53
CA ASP A 558 8.99 19.12 6.78
C ASP A 558 7.59 18.92 7.36
N THR A 559 7.24 17.69 7.76
CA THR A 559 5.97 17.38 8.41
C THR A 559 5.86 18.05 9.76
N ILE A 560 6.95 18.07 10.54
CA ILE A 560 7.00 18.77 11.83
C ILE A 560 6.75 20.27 11.63
N ARG A 561 7.42 20.89 10.64
CA ARG A 561 7.22 22.32 10.33
C ARG A 561 5.78 22.63 9.93
N ALA A 562 5.17 21.80 9.09
CA ALA A 562 3.79 21.99 8.64
C ALA A 562 2.81 21.92 9.84
N VAL A 563 2.94 20.91 10.70
CA VAL A 563 2.11 20.77 11.90
C VAL A 563 2.31 21.92 12.88
N ASP A 564 3.56 22.35 13.10
CA ASP A 564 3.85 23.48 13.97
C ASP A 564 3.20 24.79 13.46
N GLN A 565 3.18 24.99 12.14
CA GLN A 565 2.55 26.15 11.52
C GLN A 565 1.02 26.16 11.73
N ILE A 566 0.37 24.99 11.79
CA ILE A 566 -1.06 24.88 12.12
C ILE A 566 -1.31 25.38 13.55
N VAL A 567 -0.54 24.88 14.53
CA VAL A 567 -0.68 25.30 15.93
C VAL A 567 -0.36 26.79 16.12
N GLU A 568 0.64 27.30 15.40
CA GLU A 568 0.93 28.75 15.38
C GLU A 568 -0.23 29.57 14.80
N THR A 569 -0.92 29.04 13.80
CA THR A 569 -2.08 29.71 13.21
C THR A 569 -3.20 29.80 14.24
N TYR A 570 -3.54 28.70 14.92
CA TYR A 570 -4.53 28.72 16.01
C TYR A 570 -4.13 29.66 17.16
N ASN A 571 -2.85 29.74 17.50
CA ASN A 571 -2.38 30.70 18.50
C ASN A 571 -2.51 32.18 18.05
N LYS A 572 -2.44 32.45 16.74
CA LYS A 572 -2.59 33.80 16.18
C LYS A 572 -4.05 34.21 16.00
N THR A 573 -4.90 33.28 15.56
CA THR A 573 -6.31 33.57 15.24
C THR A 573 -7.24 33.35 16.42
N ASP A 574 -6.89 32.45 17.33
CA ASP A 574 -7.69 32.00 18.49
C ASP A 574 -9.18 31.83 18.15
N PRO A 575 -9.53 30.91 17.23
CA PRO A 575 -10.90 30.74 16.80
C PRO A 575 -11.78 30.20 17.94
N PRO A 576 -13.12 30.25 17.81
CA PRO A 576 -14.04 29.56 18.70
C PRO A 576 -13.67 28.08 18.89
N ALA A 577 -13.95 27.53 20.08
CA ALA A 577 -13.56 26.16 20.42
C ALA A 577 -14.10 25.12 19.42
N GLU A 578 -15.36 25.27 19.03
CA GLU A 578 -16.02 24.39 18.05
C GLU A 578 -15.32 24.42 16.67
N GLU A 579 -14.95 25.60 16.18
CA GLU A 579 -14.26 25.76 14.90
C GLU A 579 -12.85 25.15 14.94
N GLU A 580 -12.12 25.31 16.06
CA GLU A 580 -10.81 24.68 16.23
C GLU A 580 -10.90 23.16 16.26
N VAL A 581 -11.84 22.60 17.03
CA VAL A 581 -12.06 21.16 17.14
C VAL A 581 -12.45 20.57 15.78
N LEU A 582 -13.36 21.22 15.05
CA LEU A 582 -13.74 20.80 13.70
C LEU A 582 -12.55 20.86 12.72
N GLY A 583 -11.70 21.88 12.80
CA GLY A 583 -10.50 21.98 11.98
C GLY A 583 -9.47 20.87 12.29
N LEU A 584 -9.30 20.52 13.57
CA LEU A 584 -8.43 19.40 13.98
C LEU A 584 -8.97 18.06 13.45
N LEU A 585 -10.28 17.84 13.52
CA LEU A 585 -10.93 16.63 13.02
C LEU A 585 -10.87 16.52 11.49
N ASP A 586 -11.05 17.61 10.75
CA ASP A 586 -10.85 17.64 9.29
C ASP A 586 -9.40 17.26 8.92
N HIS A 587 -8.42 17.78 9.66
CA HIS A 587 -7.00 17.42 9.45
C HIS A 587 -6.75 15.93 9.71
N ARG A 588 -7.29 15.37 10.80
CA ARG A 588 -7.23 13.92 11.09
C ARG A 588 -7.71 13.08 9.91
N ASN A 589 -8.78 13.49 9.26
CA ASN A 589 -9.40 12.72 8.18
C ASN A 589 -8.63 12.82 6.85
N ARG A 590 -8.03 13.99 6.56
CA ARG A 590 -7.24 14.22 5.34
C ARG A 590 -5.82 13.70 5.46
N TYR A 591 -5.24 13.78 6.66
CA TYR A 591 -3.84 13.45 6.93
C TYR A 591 -3.71 12.59 8.19
N PRO A 592 -4.29 11.37 8.23
CA PRO A 592 -4.29 10.51 9.41
C PRO A 592 -2.88 10.19 9.91
N SER A 593 -1.93 10.09 8.98
CA SER A 593 -0.49 9.95 9.21
C SER A 593 0.14 11.04 10.11
N GLN A 594 -0.43 12.25 10.10
CA GLN A 594 0.07 13.40 10.87
C GLN A 594 -0.65 13.60 12.20
N TRP A 595 -1.75 12.87 12.45
CA TRP A 595 -2.67 13.12 13.55
C TRP A 595 -2.00 13.03 14.92
N GLY A 596 -1.24 11.96 15.19
CA GLY A 596 -0.57 11.79 16.48
C GLY A 596 0.47 12.88 16.75
N LEU A 597 1.19 13.33 15.71
CA LEU A 597 2.11 14.46 15.82
C LEU A 597 1.35 15.76 16.10
N LEU A 598 0.25 16.01 15.39
CA LEU A 598 -0.59 17.20 15.59
C LEU A 598 -1.13 17.27 17.02
N LEU A 599 -1.72 16.19 17.55
CA LEU A 599 -2.19 16.12 18.93
C LEU A 599 -1.07 16.45 19.92
N LYS A 600 0.11 15.84 19.73
CA LYS A 600 1.28 16.09 20.58
C LYS A 600 1.75 17.53 20.53
N ARG A 601 1.88 18.11 19.33
CA ARG A 601 2.32 19.52 19.16
C ARG A 601 1.28 20.49 19.70
N HIS A 602 0.00 20.22 19.49
CA HIS A 602 -1.12 21.01 20.01
C HIS A 602 -1.10 21.04 21.54
N ALA A 603 -1.03 19.88 22.21
CA ALA A 603 -0.96 19.78 23.66
C ALA A 603 0.23 20.57 24.27
N LEU A 604 1.38 20.56 23.57
CA LEU A 604 2.62 21.19 24.01
C LEU A 604 2.70 22.69 23.73
N LYS A 605 2.21 23.16 22.58
CA LYS A 605 2.48 24.51 22.05
C LYS A 605 1.25 25.41 21.96
N ARG A 606 0.03 24.88 22.08
CA ARG A 606 -1.18 25.72 22.11
C ARG A 606 -1.23 26.51 23.42
N ASN A 607 -1.50 27.82 23.31
CA ASN A 607 -1.62 28.73 24.44
C ASN A 607 -2.80 28.38 25.34
N ASP A 608 -2.73 28.74 26.62
CA ASP A 608 -3.82 28.56 27.57
C ASP A 608 -4.98 29.53 27.27
N PRO A 609 -6.26 29.09 27.34
CA PRO A 609 -6.75 27.75 27.70
C PRO A 609 -6.89 26.77 26.50
N GLY A 610 -6.52 27.18 25.29
CA GLY A 610 -6.79 26.45 24.04
C GLY A 610 -6.23 25.03 23.94
N TRP A 611 -5.24 24.63 24.75
CA TRP A 611 -4.66 23.28 24.75
C TRP A 611 -5.68 22.16 25.01
N ILE A 612 -6.77 22.44 25.74
CA ILE A 612 -7.83 21.47 26.03
C ILE A 612 -8.64 21.08 24.79
N ARG A 613 -8.66 21.94 23.76
CA ARG A 613 -9.36 21.68 22.49
C ARG A 613 -8.78 20.49 21.73
N GLY A 614 -7.49 20.21 21.92
CA GLY A 614 -6.84 19.00 21.39
C GLY A 614 -7.34 17.73 22.09
N PHE A 615 -7.72 17.80 23.36
CA PHE A 615 -8.38 16.70 24.06
C PHE A 615 -9.80 16.51 23.56
N LEU A 616 -10.58 17.58 23.40
CA LEU A 616 -11.94 17.49 22.85
C LEU A 616 -11.95 16.87 21.44
N ALA A 617 -10.94 17.14 20.62
CA ALA A 617 -10.80 16.51 19.29
C ALA A 617 -10.31 15.04 19.37
N ALA A 618 -9.66 14.64 20.46
CA ALA A 618 -9.19 13.28 20.70
C ALA A 618 -10.22 12.40 21.43
N ALA A 619 -11.15 13.02 22.17
CA ALA A 619 -12.18 12.36 22.96
C ALA A 619 -13.02 11.40 22.10
N GLY A 620 -13.54 10.36 22.74
CA GLY A 620 -14.21 9.24 22.10
C GLY A 620 -13.27 8.13 21.61
N ILE A 621 -11.94 8.34 21.50
CA ILE A 621 -11.01 7.31 21.00
C ILE A 621 -9.82 7.13 21.96
N HIS A 622 -9.72 5.97 22.62
CA HIS A 622 -8.72 5.55 23.59
C HIS A 622 -7.31 5.95 23.18
N GLU A 623 -6.87 5.48 22.00
CA GLU A 623 -5.50 5.71 21.53
C GLU A 623 -5.18 7.20 21.32
N HIS A 624 -6.16 8.00 20.91
CA HIS A 624 -5.96 9.43 20.71
C HIS A 624 -5.86 10.18 22.05
N VAL A 625 -6.74 9.86 23.00
CA VAL A 625 -6.71 10.46 24.34
C VAL A 625 -5.41 10.08 25.05
N ILE A 626 -4.95 8.83 24.96
CA ILE A 626 -3.66 8.38 25.51
C ILE A 626 -2.48 9.15 24.89
N GLN A 627 -2.48 9.34 23.56
CA GLN A 627 -1.44 10.12 22.88
C GLN A 627 -1.39 11.57 23.38
N TRP A 628 -2.55 12.21 23.55
CA TRP A 628 -2.65 13.55 24.10
C TRP A 628 -2.23 13.60 25.59
N LEU A 629 -2.68 12.65 26.42
CA LEU A 629 -2.32 12.52 27.85
C LEU A 629 -0.81 12.31 28.08
N ARG A 630 -0.13 11.66 27.14
CA ARG A 630 1.33 11.52 27.14
C ARG A 630 2.06 12.82 26.82
N ALA A 631 1.44 13.70 26.03
CA ALA A 631 2.04 14.97 25.60
C ALA A 631 1.74 16.12 26.58
N VAL A 632 0.55 16.16 27.17
CA VAL A 632 0.14 17.21 28.11
C VAL A 632 0.87 17.06 29.44
N LYS A 633 1.27 18.20 30.01
CA LYS A 633 1.91 18.24 31.33
C LYS A 633 0.88 18.03 32.44
N PRO A 634 1.09 17.14 33.43
CA PRO A 634 0.13 16.90 34.51
C PRO A 634 -0.27 18.16 35.29
N GLU A 635 0.63 19.14 35.39
CA GLU A 635 0.38 20.42 36.06
C GLU A 635 -0.64 21.31 35.33
N LYS A 636 -0.90 21.03 34.04
CA LYS A 636 -2.01 21.67 33.31
C LYS A 636 -3.37 21.09 33.71
N LEU A 637 -3.43 19.85 34.19
CA LEU A 637 -4.68 19.17 34.54
C LEU A 637 -5.04 19.36 36.02
N VAL A 638 -4.03 19.48 36.88
CA VAL A 638 -4.20 19.69 38.33
C VAL A 638 -3.49 20.97 38.76
N VAL A 639 -4.24 21.89 39.35
CA VAL A 639 -3.75 23.16 39.89
C VAL A 639 -4.02 23.18 41.38
N GLN A 640 -2.99 23.35 42.23
CA GLN A 640 -3.15 23.43 43.69
C GLN A 640 -3.93 22.26 44.34
N ASN A 641 -3.75 21.02 43.83
CA ASN A 641 -4.50 19.82 44.24
C ASN A 641 -6.03 19.88 43.97
N THR A 642 -6.46 20.73 43.05
CA THR A 642 -7.81 20.69 42.47
C THR A 642 -7.73 20.49 40.97
N LEU A 643 -8.82 20.02 40.34
CA LEU A 643 -8.91 19.98 38.89
C LEU A 643 -8.75 21.38 38.30
N ASN A 644 -8.10 21.49 37.15
CA ASN A 644 -8.04 22.74 36.42
C ASN A 644 -9.48 23.23 36.12
N PRO A 645 -9.82 24.50 36.37
CA PRO A 645 -11.14 25.04 36.09
C PRO A 645 -11.67 24.80 34.67
N GLU A 646 -10.77 24.73 33.67
CA GLU A 646 -11.13 24.43 32.27
C GLU A 646 -11.73 23.02 32.09
N LEU A 647 -11.53 22.10 33.04
CA LEU A 647 -12.15 20.78 33.01
C LEU A 647 -13.60 20.81 33.52
N HIS A 648 -14.01 21.85 34.25
CA HIS A 648 -15.39 21.97 34.75
C HIS A 648 -16.39 22.40 33.67
N SER A 649 -15.90 22.95 32.54
CA SER A 649 -16.71 23.36 31.39
C SER A 649 -16.85 22.27 30.33
N ILE A 650 -16.18 21.13 30.52
CA ILE A 650 -16.23 19.99 29.61
C ILE A 650 -17.46 19.13 29.91
N ASP A 651 -18.03 18.54 28.86
CA ASP A 651 -19.17 17.66 28.99
C ASP A 651 -18.84 16.39 29.78
N LYS A 652 -19.86 15.84 30.42
CA LYS A 652 -19.72 14.68 31.31
C LYS A 652 -19.10 13.47 30.61
N GLU A 653 -19.45 13.25 29.35
CA GLU A 653 -18.96 12.14 28.54
C GLU A 653 -17.45 12.22 28.29
N ASP A 654 -16.94 13.41 27.94
CA ASP A 654 -15.51 13.63 27.79
C ASP A 654 -14.78 13.48 29.14
N LEU A 655 -15.40 13.90 30.25
CA LEU A 655 -14.81 13.70 31.58
C LEU A 655 -14.69 12.21 31.94
N GLU A 656 -15.68 11.40 31.56
CA GLU A 656 -15.63 9.94 31.68
C GLU A 656 -14.45 9.37 30.87
N ASP A 657 -14.24 9.85 29.64
CA ASP A 657 -13.11 9.46 28.79
C ASP A 657 -11.78 9.81 29.46
N LEU A 658 -11.61 11.07 29.88
CA LEU A 658 -10.38 11.51 30.54
C LEU A 658 -10.06 10.66 31.78
N THR A 659 -11.09 10.30 32.55
CA THR A 659 -10.95 9.50 33.78
C THR A 659 -10.51 8.08 33.47
N TRP A 660 -11.23 7.42 32.55
CA TRP A 660 -10.93 6.06 32.13
C TRP A 660 -9.52 5.96 31.54
N GLU A 661 -9.15 6.93 30.71
CA GLU A 661 -7.87 6.94 30.03
C GLU A 661 -6.71 7.27 30.95
N THR A 662 -6.94 8.13 31.94
CA THR A 662 -5.96 8.35 33.01
C THR A 662 -5.72 7.06 33.81
N TYR A 663 -6.77 6.28 34.09
CA TYR A 663 -6.66 4.99 34.74
C TYR A 663 -5.86 3.97 33.91
N LEU A 664 -6.23 3.75 32.65
CA LEU A 664 -5.54 2.81 31.77
C LEU A 664 -4.08 3.21 31.50
N LEU A 665 -3.79 4.51 31.45
CA LEU A 665 -2.41 4.96 31.32
C LEU A 665 -1.61 4.68 32.59
N LEU A 666 -2.21 4.81 33.77
CA LEU A 666 -1.54 4.54 35.06
C LEU A 666 -1.19 3.07 35.26
N THR A 667 -2.02 2.13 34.79
CA THR A 667 -1.71 0.69 34.85
C THR A 667 -0.48 0.34 34.01
N ARG A 668 -0.22 1.11 32.95
CA ARG A 668 0.94 0.96 32.05
C ARG A 668 2.15 1.82 32.50
N GLU A 669 1.90 3.02 32.98
CA GLU A 669 2.88 4.07 33.30
C GLU A 669 2.57 4.73 34.66
N PRO A 670 3.03 4.15 35.79
CA PRO A 670 2.75 4.69 37.11
C PRO A 670 3.29 6.12 37.29
N SER A 671 2.44 7.03 37.77
CA SER A 671 2.80 8.43 38.01
C SER A 671 2.05 9.00 39.21
N PRO A 672 2.74 9.52 40.25
CA PRO A 672 2.06 10.14 41.40
C PRO A 672 1.15 11.30 41.02
N ALA A 673 1.55 12.10 40.01
CA ALA A 673 0.76 13.24 39.55
C ALA A 673 -0.52 12.81 38.83
N ARG A 674 -0.44 11.77 37.98
CA ARG A 674 -1.62 11.19 37.33
C ARG A 674 -2.51 10.43 38.30
N ASN A 675 -1.93 9.81 39.33
CA ASN A 675 -2.71 9.17 40.40
C ASN A 675 -3.53 10.21 41.20
N ASN A 676 -2.93 11.37 41.50
CA ASN A 676 -3.67 12.50 42.08
C ASN A 676 -4.80 12.97 41.16
N LEU A 677 -4.53 13.12 39.86
CA LEU A 677 -5.54 13.47 38.86
C LEU A 677 -6.70 12.45 38.83
N LEU A 678 -6.39 11.15 38.76
CA LEU A 678 -7.40 10.10 38.74
C LEU A 678 -8.30 10.15 39.98
N ASN A 679 -7.72 10.30 41.18
CA ASN A 679 -8.50 10.41 42.41
C ASN A 679 -9.46 11.60 42.39
N LEU A 680 -9.01 12.75 41.88
CA LEU A 680 -9.85 13.93 41.73
C LEU A 680 -10.96 13.71 40.69
N LEU A 681 -10.65 13.08 39.56
CA LEU A 681 -11.61 12.79 38.50
C LEU A 681 -12.69 11.78 38.94
N LEU A 682 -12.33 10.78 39.74
CA LEU A 682 -13.24 9.76 40.26
C LEU A 682 -14.38 10.33 41.12
N GLU A 683 -14.22 11.53 41.67
CA GLU A 683 -15.27 12.24 42.42
C GLU A 683 -16.36 12.83 41.50
N TRP A 684 -16.08 12.99 40.20
CA TRP A 684 -16.93 13.72 39.25
C TRP A 684 -17.59 12.82 38.19
N VAL A 685 -17.21 11.56 38.11
CA VAL A 685 -17.76 10.58 37.15
C VAL A 685 -18.90 9.75 37.76
N PRO A 686 -19.75 9.11 36.92
CA PRO A 686 -20.80 8.22 37.41
C PRO A 686 -20.27 7.08 38.29
N GLU A 687 -21.15 6.58 39.15
CA GLU A 687 -20.88 5.39 39.97
C GLU A 687 -20.49 4.17 39.12
N SER A 688 -21.11 4.01 37.94
CA SER A 688 -20.81 2.93 37.01
C SER A 688 -19.33 2.86 36.63
N LEU A 689 -18.74 3.95 36.16
CA LEU A 689 -17.33 4.02 35.76
C LEU A 689 -16.40 3.75 36.96
N ARG A 690 -16.74 4.30 38.12
CA ARG A 690 -16.00 4.07 39.37
C ARG A 690 -16.04 2.58 39.77
N CYS A 691 -17.20 1.94 39.68
CA CYS A 691 -17.35 0.51 39.91
C CYS A 691 -16.55 -0.32 38.90
N ALA A 692 -16.56 0.04 37.62
CA ALA A 692 -15.76 -0.63 36.59
C ALA A 692 -14.25 -0.61 36.93
N ILE A 693 -13.71 0.55 37.29
CA ILE A 693 -12.30 0.70 37.71
C ILE A 693 -12.02 -0.12 38.97
N ASN A 694 -12.89 -0.06 39.98
CA ASN A 694 -12.70 -0.80 41.22
C ASN A 694 -12.71 -2.33 41.04
N VAL A 695 -13.53 -2.84 40.11
CA VAL A 695 -13.53 -4.27 39.79
C VAL A 695 -12.23 -4.67 39.10
N MET A 696 -11.72 -3.86 38.17
CA MET A 696 -10.44 -4.10 37.50
C MET A 696 -9.26 -4.11 38.47
N GLU A 697 -9.26 -3.24 39.48
CA GLU A 697 -8.25 -3.20 40.54
C GLU A 697 -8.44 -4.30 41.61
N HIS A 698 -9.44 -5.18 41.46
CA HIS A 698 -9.83 -6.19 42.45
C HIS A 698 -10.14 -5.60 43.84
N ILE A 699 -10.62 -4.35 43.88
CA ILE A 699 -11.02 -3.64 45.11
C ILE A 699 -12.44 -4.04 45.53
N GLN A 700 -13.32 -4.34 44.56
CA GLN A 700 -14.69 -4.78 44.77
C GLN A 700 -14.94 -6.19 44.23
N ASP A 701 -15.89 -6.91 44.84
CA ASP A 701 -16.29 -8.26 44.44
C ASP A 701 -17.10 -8.28 43.13
N SER A 702 -17.26 -9.47 42.56
CA SER A 702 -17.99 -9.70 41.29
C SER A 702 -19.41 -9.14 41.27
N ASP A 703 -20.07 -9.03 42.41
CA ASP A 703 -21.44 -8.53 42.54
C ASP A 703 -21.54 -7.04 42.15
N ALA A 704 -20.45 -6.28 42.25
CA ALA A 704 -20.41 -4.88 41.81
C ALA A 704 -20.59 -4.72 40.30
N MET A 705 -20.35 -5.77 39.50
CA MET A 705 -20.57 -5.75 38.06
C MET A 705 -22.04 -5.60 37.67
N GLU A 706 -23.00 -5.81 38.57
CA GLU A 706 -24.41 -5.51 38.33
C GLU A 706 -24.66 -4.01 38.14
N ASN A 707 -23.87 -3.15 38.81
CA ASN A 707 -24.02 -1.70 38.78
C ASN A 707 -23.24 -1.01 37.65
N VAL A 708 -22.44 -1.76 36.89
CA VAL A 708 -21.70 -1.24 35.73
C VAL A 708 -22.62 -1.21 34.51
N ALA A 709 -22.79 -0.03 33.91
CA ALA A 709 -23.58 0.21 32.71
C ALA A 709 -22.93 -0.44 31.47
N TYR A 710 -23.74 -0.74 30.46
CA TYR A 710 -23.28 -1.40 29.23
C TYR A 710 -22.18 -0.62 28.49
N PRO A 711 -22.21 0.72 28.37
CA PRO A 711 -21.13 1.47 27.72
C PRO A 711 -19.77 1.32 28.43
N ASP A 712 -19.77 1.22 29.76
CA ASP A 712 -18.53 1.00 30.52
C ASP A 712 -18.03 -0.45 30.39
N ILE A 713 -18.93 -1.42 30.22
CA ILE A 713 -18.58 -2.82 29.91
C ILE A 713 -17.99 -2.94 28.51
N ALA A 714 -18.51 -2.19 27.54
CA ALA A 714 -17.95 -2.12 26.20
C ALA A 714 -16.51 -1.60 26.24
N ARG A 715 -16.27 -0.50 26.95
CA ARG A 715 -14.92 0.07 27.18
C ARG A 715 -13.97 -0.89 27.91
N LEU A 716 -14.46 -1.58 28.93
CA LEU A 716 -13.73 -2.66 29.61
C LEU A 716 -13.31 -3.74 28.63
N GLY A 717 -14.23 -4.22 27.79
CA GLY A 717 -13.96 -5.24 26.77
C GLY A 717 -12.87 -4.80 25.78
N HIS A 718 -12.95 -3.55 25.30
CA HIS A 718 -11.99 -2.95 24.37
C HIS A 718 -10.56 -2.94 24.93
N ALA A 719 -10.41 -2.53 26.20
CA ALA A 719 -9.10 -2.34 26.83
C ALA A 719 -8.52 -3.60 27.48
N ALA A 720 -9.35 -4.62 27.76
CA ALA A 720 -8.96 -5.81 28.50
C ALA A 720 -7.94 -6.66 27.75
N CYS A 721 -6.89 -7.08 28.47
CA CYS A 721 -6.06 -8.20 28.01
C CYS A 721 -6.84 -9.52 28.09
N ARG A 722 -6.27 -10.61 27.57
CA ARG A 722 -6.98 -11.91 27.52
C ARG A 722 -7.33 -12.45 28.90
N GLU A 723 -6.45 -12.24 29.88
CA GLU A 723 -6.66 -12.62 31.28
C GLU A 723 -7.81 -11.83 31.91
N ASP A 724 -7.79 -10.51 31.76
CA ASP A 724 -8.84 -9.61 32.28
C ASP A 724 -10.19 -9.91 31.64
N TYR A 725 -10.22 -10.14 30.32
CA TYR A 725 -11.42 -10.53 29.60
C TYR A 725 -12.05 -11.79 30.22
N ARG A 726 -11.26 -12.84 30.48
CA ARG A 726 -11.76 -14.08 31.08
C ARG A 726 -12.27 -13.87 32.50
N HIS A 727 -11.58 -13.04 33.28
CA HIS A 727 -12.01 -12.68 34.62
C HIS A 727 -13.35 -11.94 34.61
N LEU A 728 -13.46 -10.86 33.82
CA LEU A 728 -14.69 -10.08 33.65
C LEU A 728 -15.84 -10.95 33.13
N PHE A 729 -15.58 -11.79 32.13
CA PHE A 729 -16.55 -12.72 31.58
C PHE A 729 -17.10 -13.67 32.65
N GLN A 730 -16.25 -14.15 33.56
CA GLN A 730 -16.65 -14.99 34.68
C GLN A 730 -17.45 -14.22 35.74
N CYS A 731 -17.04 -12.98 36.08
CA CYS A 731 -17.79 -12.14 37.03
C CYS A 731 -19.22 -11.86 36.54
N MET A 732 -19.44 -11.84 35.22
CA MET A 732 -20.76 -11.59 34.63
C MET A 732 -21.55 -12.87 34.31
N LYS A 733 -21.18 -14.05 34.81
CA LYS A 733 -21.82 -15.34 34.49
C LYS A 733 -23.34 -15.37 34.66
N GLY A 734 -23.88 -14.58 35.61
CA GLY A 734 -25.31 -14.43 35.87
C GLY A 734 -26.05 -13.45 34.95
N ASN A 735 -25.34 -12.61 34.20
CA ASN A 735 -25.92 -11.63 33.28
C ASN A 735 -25.42 -11.88 31.84
N PRO A 736 -26.16 -12.66 31.04
CA PRO A 736 -25.72 -13.04 29.71
C PRO A 736 -25.64 -11.85 28.74
N VAL A 737 -26.47 -10.81 28.91
CA VAL A 737 -26.44 -9.60 28.06
C VAL A 737 -25.13 -8.84 28.28
N LYS A 738 -24.70 -8.66 29.53
CA LYS A 738 -23.42 -8.02 29.85
C LYS A 738 -22.21 -8.81 29.34
N GLN A 739 -22.25 -10.14 29.45
CA GLN A 739 -21.24 -11.01 28.84
C GLN A 739 -21.17 -10.86 27.30
N TRP A 740 -22.32 -10.59 26.65
CA TRP A 740 -22.36 -10.27 25.22
C TRP A 740 -21.74 -8.93 24.90
N VAL A 741 -22.09 -7.88 25.63
CA VAL A 741 -21.48 -6.55 25.44
C VAL A 741 -19.96 -6.65 25.58
N LEU A 742 -19.47 -7.33 26.62
CA LEU A 742 -18.03 -7.58 26.79
C LEU A 742 -17.44 -8.34 25.59
N SER A 743 -18.11 -9.39 25.12
CA SER A 743 -17.60 -10.26 24.06
C SER A 743 -17.68 -9.65 22.66
N LEU A 744 -18.61 -8.74 22.41
CA LEU A 744 -18.63 -8.03 21.13
C LEU A 744 -17.66 -6.86 21.11
N ASN A 745 -17.27 -6.31 22.26
CA ASN A 745 -16.37 -5.15 22.31
C ASN A 745 -14.90 -5.54 22.57
N SER A 746 -14.59 -6.83 22.75
CA SER A 746 -13.24 -7.30 23.06
C SER A 746 -12.51 -7.94 21.88
N PRO A 747 -11.20 -7.68 21.71
CA PRO A 747 -10.34 -8.45 20.80
C PRO A 747 -10.41 -9.97 21.01
N TYR A 748 -10.64 -10.41 22.25
CA TYR A 748 -10.69 -11.84 22.62
C TYR A 748 -12.11 -12.39 22.70
N GLY A 749 -13.10 -11.58 22.34
CA GLY A 749 -14.50 -11.83 22.61
C GLY A 749 -15.14 -12.99 21.84
N LEU A 750 -14.52 -13.44 20.74
CA LEU A 750 -14.94 -14.64 20.01
C LEU A 750 -14.94 -15.89 20.91
N GLU A 751 -14.08 -15.97 21.93
CA GLU A 751 -14.11 -17.05 22.94
C GLU A 751 -15.47 -17.10 23.65
N GLY A 752 -15.99 -15.94 24.06
CA GLY A 752 -17.29 -15.82 24.71
C GLY A 752 -18.44 -16.17 23.77
N VAL A 753 -18.41 -15.68 22.52
CA VAL A 753 -19.42 -15.99 21.49
C VAL A 753 -19.52 -17.50 21.26
N ILE A 754 -18.38 -18.21 21.19
CA ILE A 754 -18.36 -19.67 21.06
C ILE A 754 -18.92 -20.34 22.32
N CYS A 755 -18.56 -19.88 23.52
CA CYS A 755 -19.16 -20.39 24.76
C CYS A 755 -20.68 -20.29 24.74
N PHE A 756 -21.23 -19.20 24.21
CA PHE A 756 -22.67 -19.02 24.04
C PHE A 756 -23.29 -19.97 23.00
N MET A 757 -22.60 -20.20 21.89
CA MET A 757 -23.04 -21.18 20.88
C MET A 757 -23.01 -22.63 21.37
N ASN A 758 -22.14 -22.93 22.35
CA ASN A 758 -22.00 -24.25 22.96
C ASN A 758 -23.10 -24.59 23.98
N ASP A 759 -23.78 -23.58 24.51
CA ASP A 759 -24.82 -23.76 25.50
C ASP A 759 -26.18 -23.89 24.82
N THR A 760 -26.85 -25.03 25.01
CA THR A 760 -28.17 -25.32 24.41
C THR A 760 -29.22 -24.26 24.72
N TYR A 761 -29.13 -23.60 25.89
CA TYR A 761 -30.06 -22.56 26.31
C TYR A 761 -29.66 -21.18 25.79
N ARG A 762 -28.34 -20.92 25.66
CA ARG A 762 -27.84 -19.60 25.24
C ARG A 762 -27.61 -19.48 23.73
N LYS A 763 -27.66 -20.58 22.97
CA LYS A 763 -27.52 -20.58 21.50
C LYS A 763 -28.64 -19.80 20.80
N ASP A 764 -29.87 -19.83 21.34
CA ASP A 764 -30.97 -19.03 20.77
C ASP A 764 -30.78 -17.52 21.01
N MET A 765 -30.09 -17.15 22.08
CA MET A 765 -29.67 -15.76 22.32
C MET A 765 -28.58 -15.30 21.32
N VAL A 766 -27.64 -16.18 20.94
CA VAL A 766 -26.69 -15.91 19.83
C VAL A 766 -27.47 -15.56 18.56
N ARG A 767 -28.49 -16.36 18.21
CA ARG A 767 -29.32 -16.11 17.04
C ARG A 767 -30.05 -14.77 17.16
N HIS A 768 -30.58 -14.43 18.32
CA HIS A 768 -31.25 -13.14 18.49
C HIS A 768 -30.32 -11.94 18.42
N ILE A 769 -29.12 -12.00 19.00
CA ILE A 769 -28.22 -10.86 19.04
C ILE A 769 -27.48 -10.70 17.70
N LEU A 770 -26.99 -11.79 17.11
CA LEU A 770 -26.18 -11.74 15.89
C LEU A 770 -26.98 -11.90 14.58
N CYS A 771 -28.11 -12.63 14.59
CA CYS A 771 -28.86 -13.01 13.38
C CYS A 771 -30.16 -12.22 13.21
N GLN A 772 -30.27 -11.44 12.14
CA GLN A 772 -31.39 -10.60 11.74
C GLN A 772 -32.67 -11.36 11.33
N ASP A 773 -32.64 -12.67 11.09
CA ASP A 773 -33.86 -13.48 10.93
C ASP A 773 -34.46 -13.91 12.27
N ARG A 774 -35.49 -13.16 12.71
CA ARG A 774 -36.23 -13.38 13.97
C ARG A 774 -36.97 -14.72 14.02
N SER A 775 -37.21 -15.35 12.86
CA SER A 775 -37.98 -16.61 12.75
C SER A 775 -37.16 -17.87 13.05
N LEU A 776 -35.84 -17.74 13.17
CA LEU A 776 -34.92 -18.87 13.38
C LEU A 776 -34.80 -19.34 14.85
N THR A 777 -35.59 -18.77 15.76
CA THR A 777 -35.53 -19.06 17.21
C THR A 777 -36.89 -19.48 17.76
N GLY A 778 -36.90 -20.24 18.86
CA GLY A 778 -38.12 -20.67 19.54
C GLY A 778 -38.49 -19.86 20.79
N ASP A 779 -37.68 -18.88 21.20
CA ASP A 779 -37.87 -18.14 22.45
C ASP A 779 -38.69 -16.86 22.23
N ILE A 780 -39.96 -16.89 22.65
CA ILE A 780 -40.93 -15.81 22.49
C ILE A 780 -40.51 -14.56 23.30
N TYR A 781 -39.97 -14.73 24.51
CA TYR A 781 -39.57 -13.60 25.34
C TYR A 781 -38.41 -12.82 24.70
N MET A 782 -37.44 -13.55 24.15
CA MET A 782 -36.34 -12.94 23.43
C MET A 782 -36.80 -12.34 22.09
N GLN A 783 -37.75 -12.95 21.39
CA GLN A 783 -38.34 -12.36 20.17
C GLN A 783 -39.02 -11.02 20.42
N GLU A 784 -39.72 -10.87 21.54
CA GLU A 784 -40.38 -9.62 21.94
C GLU A 784 -39.39 -8.53 22.37
N ASN A 785 -38.25 -8.92 22.93
CA ASN A 785 -37.26 -7.99 23.49
C ASN A 785 -35.98 -7.83 22.63
N VAL A 786 -35.89 -8.49 21.47
CA VAL A 786 -34.65 -8.55 20.66
C VAL A 786 -34.14 -7.17 20.26
N ASP A 787 -35.04 -6.24 19.92
CA ASP A 787 -34.66 -4.90 19.47
C ASP A 787 -34.07 -4.09 20.63
N TYR A 788 -34.65 -4.21 21.82
CA TYR A 788 -34.12 -3.61 23.05
C TYR A 788 -32.78 -4.22 23.46
N ILE A 789 -32.64 -5.55 23.39
CA ILE A 789 -31.37 -6.21 23.73
C ILE A 789 -30.29 -5.83 22.72
N ARG A 790 -30.63 -5.71 21.43
CA ARG A 790 -29.69 -5.24 20.41
C ARG A 790 -29.29 -3.80 20.59
N SER A 791 -30.19 -2.89 20.98
CA SER A 791 -29.81 -1.51 21.24
C SER A 791 -28.81 -1.43 22.41
N LEU A 792 -29.02 -2.23 23.46
CA LEU A 792 -28.05 -2.34 24.56
C LEU A 792 -26.70 -2.95 24.16
N VAL A 793 -26.64 -3.69 23.05
CA VAL A 793 -25.44 -4.43 22.63
C VAL A 793 -24.67 -3.75 21.50
N TYR A 794 -25.36 -3.11 20.55
CA TYR A 794 -24.77 -2.51 19.35
C TYR A 794 -24.76 -0.99 19.35
N THR A 795 -25.79 -0.33 19.91
CA THR A 795 -25.85 1.14 19.91
C THR A 795 -25.40 1.74 21.23
N ASN A 796 -25.32 0.94 22.31
CA ASN A 796 -24.87 1.37 23.63
C ASN A 796 -25.56 2.67 24.13
N ASP A 797 -26.80 2.90 23.67
CA ASP A 797 -27.61 4.01 24.15
C ASP A 797 -28.10 3.74 25.57
N LYS A 798 -28.00 4.80 26.38
CA LYS A 798 -28.12 4.86 27.85
C LYS A 798 -29.13 3.94 28.54
#